data_AF-A0A936BGJ6-F1
#
_entry.id   AF-A0A936BGJ6-F1
#
_cell.length_a   1.000
_cell.length_b   1.000
_cell.length_c   1.000
_cell.angle_alpha   90.00
_cell.angle_beta   90.00
_cell.angle_gamma   90.00
#
_symmetry.space_group_name_H-M   'P 1'
#
loop_
_entity.id
_entity.type
_entity.pdbx_description
1 polymer ?
#
loop_
_entity_poly.entity_id
_entity_poly.type
_entity_poly.pdbx_seq_one_letter_code
_entity_poly.pdbx_strand_id
1 'polypeptide(L)'
;MSITAPNGQVASNITTLTTLNATLNGASTAGRGGDVTMQSGTGFNWLASFAIRTESYSNGQVSGRGGNVSLQTSQGNISMGNIWTHSHAEVGNSQAGGNITLSTNDGAIQLSSGLVLVTYSRAVAGHATASAGNITLNATQGISVLDNIVGLTLANGTATYGGDVQMNTSNGNITVGSIDTSLTAGSTGWSAGDITLNAPNGTITANNTLFTNASTAANTPVQAGHIALTSSGDIQTQTIIANAPNGPAQQGGTIELTSDQMVRALGNITADGVASAITITHGGGGVIPFIVGDATTNGSTGALTTADAQIVPTNSYLYTHHEAPNIWIISVDGPISPSASGHPALIDVGGTVTYTVVLTNSGPTAANGLLLTDVLPPEVVFGSWLAQPAGAVQAGQNITWTGNLAASTAVTLQFTAVHVGSYSEVVTNTANYYLTAQPSLNGTANATFTVSGPPNVSVGKSVSATSPALPGQPISYTISVANESATAVARNVILTDTIPVQLLGTSVSVSGLTILNTTGSYVWELADLAPNQSGTIVVSGFINPALAADVTFTNTATLSAEGDPDPTDNSASVALTVQLPRVQLGTAATAVGEPNSPALLNVTLDRAQPYRPITVTATTSDGTANAGSDYTAITQTVVFAPNQTTAVVAIPILDDTVQEGSEDFNLTLSAPDGAILAAPASATMTIVDNDDTTGVLITPALLAVAEGGAMDSYEVRLGSAPTDTVTITIAPDGQLTTSAAVLTFTAATWSDPQVVTVTAVDDAISEGNHLGFVQHSVASNDPAYNGLVAATVIAAIADNETAGIVLTPLTGNVAEGGATASYTITLQAEPTAPVTITIAPDGQVTTSASELVFTAANWATPSGDGDGRG
;
A
#
# COMPACT_ATOMS: atom_id res chain seq x y z
N MET A 1 13.92 -16.82 -0.14
CA MET A 1 12.79 -15.91 -0.41
C MET A 1 12.89 -14.74 0.54
N SER A 2 12.84 -13.50 0.03
CA SER A 2 12.89 -12.29 0.86
C SER A 2 11.66 -11.44 0.58
N ILE A 3 10.89 -11.12 1.62
CA ILE A 3 9.75 -10.20 1.55
C ILE A 3 10.09 -8.99 2.42
N THR A 4 10.15 -7.81 1.82
CA THR A 4 10.44 -6.56 2.53
C THR A 4 9.30 -5.58 2.29
N ALA A 5 8.59 -5.20 3.35
CA ALA A 5 7.56 -4.16 3.29
C ALA A 5 8.23 -2.77 3.48
N PRO A 6 8.06 -1.81 2.56
CA PRO A 6 8.63 -0.47 2.71
C PRO A 6 7.99 0.30 3.88
N ASN A 7 8.78 1.12 4.57
CA ASN A 7 8.30 2.02 5.63
C ASN A 7 7.23 2.98 5.09
N GLY A 8 6.09 3.11 5.80
CA GLY A 8 5.13 4.20 5.58
C GLY A 8 3.88 3.89 4.75
N GLN A 9 3.52 2.62 4.54
CA GLN A 9 2.19 2.24 4.06
C GLN A 9 1.50 1.45 5.17
N VAL A 10 0.29 1.88 5.58
CA VAL A 10 -0.64 1.05 6.35
C VAL A 10 -1.13 -0.04 5.40
N ALA A 11 -0.27 -1.02 5.13
CA ALA A 11 -0.58 -2.13 4.26
C ALA A 11 -1.40 -3.13 5.08
N SER A 12 -2.67 -3.24 4.71
CA SER A 12 -3.62 -4.27 5.10
C SER A 12 -2.95 -5.65 5.23
N ASN A 13 -3.24 -6.31 6.36
CA ASN A 13 -2.94 -7.70 6.68
C ASN A 13 -2.80 -8.60 5.43
N ILE A 14 -1.67 -9.30 5.26
CA ILE A 14 -1.55 -10.36 4.25
C ILE A 14 -2.40 -11.55 4.71
N THR A 15 -3.69 -11.54 4.40
CA THR A 15 -4.67 -12.57 4.81
C THR A 15 -4.88 -13.67 3.78
N THR A 16 -4.31 -13.55 2.57
CA THR A 16 -4.63 -14.43 1.43
C THR A 16 -3.55 -15.46 1.06
N LEU A 17 -2.38 -15.45 1.71
CA LEU A 17 -1.40 -16.54 1.56
C LEU A 17 -1.79 -17.69 2.49
N THR A 18 -1.84 -18.92 1.98
CA THR A 18 -2.16 -20.14 2.75
C THR A 18 -0.94 -20.99 3.09
N THR A 19 0.16 -20.94 2.30
CA THR A 19 1.44 -21.60 2.61
C THR A 19 2.59 -20.92 1.86
N LEU A 20 3.74 -20.71 2.52
CA LEU A 20 4.98 -20.24 1.90
C LEU A 20 6.01 -21.39 1.89
N ASN A 21 6.25 -21.99 0.73
CA ASN A 21 7.20 -23.09 0.55
C ASN A 21 8.50 -22.60 -0.11
N ALA A 22 9.64 -22.84 0.53
CA ALA A 22 10.98 -22.65 -0.05
C ALA A 22 11.70 -24.01 -0.10
N THR A 23 11.56 -24.71 -1.23
CA THR A 23 12.11 -26.06 -1.43
C THR A 23 13.28 -26.03 -2.42
N LEU A 24 14.41 -26.64 -2.06
CA LEU A 24 15.52 -26.92 -2.99
C LEU A 24 15.65 -28.44 -3.19
N ASN A 25 15.38 -28.91 -4.41
CA ASN A 25 15.59 -30.30 -4.84
C ASN A 25 16.76 -30.36 -5.83
N GLY A 26 17.93 -30.86 -5.41
CA GLY A 26 19.14 -30.87 -6.25
C GLY A 26 19.96 -32.16 -6.11
N ALA A 27 20.44 -32.68 -7.25
CA ALA A 27 21.23 -33.91 -7.33
C ALA A 27 22.77 -33.71 -7.34
N SER A 28 23.30 -32.56 -6.90
CA SER A 28 24.76 -32.34 -6.90
C SER A 28 25.28 -31.38 -5.81
N THR A 29 26.31 -31.84 -5.11
CA THR A 29 27.35 -31.13 -4.32
C THR A 29 26.92 -29.92 -3.47
N ALA A 30 26.55 -30.21 -2.22
CA ALA A 30 26.25 -29.29 -1.11
C ALA A 30 24.97 -28.45 -1.27
N GLY A 31 23.86 -28.94 -0.71
CA GLY A 31 22.56 -28.27 -0.73
C GLY A 31 22.32 -27.46 0.55
N ARG A 32 22.11 -26.15 0.42
CA ARG A 32 21.53 -25.31 1.47
C ARG A 32 20.08 -25.02 1.10
N GLY A 33 19.13 -25.38 1.97
CA GLY A 33 17.72 -25.00 1.82
C GLY A 33 17.57 -23.49 1.71
N GLY A 34 16.58 -23.02 0.94
CA GLY A 34 16.37 -21.59 0.75
C GLY A 34 16.01 -20.90 2.06
N ASP A 35 16.72 -19.83 2.41
CA ASP A 35 16.37 -19.00 3.58
C ASP A 35 15.06 -18.24 3.29
N VAL A 36 14.20 -18.11 4.31
CA VAL A 36 13.02 -17.25 4.30
C VAL A 36 13.28 -16.08 5.23
N THR A 37 13.35 -14.87 4.67
CA THR A 37 13.51 -13.64 5.44
C THR A 37 12.31 -12.73 5.19
N MET A 38 11.63 -12.29 6.23
CA MET A 38 10.57 -11.28 6.13
C MET A 38 10.88 -10.13 7.09
N GLN A 39 10.87 -8.91 6.56
CA GLN A 39 11.19 -7.69 7.31
C GLN A 39 10.14 -6.61 7.05
N SER A 40 9.65 -5.98 8.11
CA SER A 40 8.66 -4.90 8.03
C SER A 40 9.05 -3.67 8.85
N GLY A 41 8.65 -2.51 8.31
CA GLY A 41 8.71 -1.21 8.96
C GLY A 41 7.69 -1.01 10.09
N THR A 42 7.56 0.22 10.56
CA THR A 42 6.69 0.63 11.68
C THR A 42 5.20 0.37 11.37
N GLY A 43 4.48 -0.26 12.32
CA GLY A 43 3.02 -0.43 12.29
C GLY A 43 2.53 -1.66 11.53
N PHE A 44 3.37 -2.67 11.33
CA PHE A 44 3.04 -3.84 10.52
C PHE A 44 2.87 -5.09 11.40
N ASN A 45 1.65 -5.63 11.42
CA ASN A 45 1.36 -6.92 12.05
C ASN A 45 1.49 -8.03 11.00
N TRP A 46 2.32 -9.04 11.28
CA TRP A 46 2.29 -10.27 10.51
C TRP A 46 1.10 -11.09 11.03
N LEU A 47 -0.10 -10.88 10.48
CA LEU A 47 -1.29 -11.68 10.79
C LEU A 47 -1.53 -12.65 9.65
N ALA A 48 -1.02 -13.87 9.77
CA ALA A 48 -1.04 -14.80 8.64
C ALA A 48 -1.39 -16.23 9.05
N SER A 49 -2.48 -16.74 8.51
CA SER A 49 -2.91 -18.14 8.71
C SER A 49 -2.04 -19.16 7.95
N PHE A 50 -0.85 -18.78 7.45
CA PHE A 50 0.00 -19.66 6.64
C PHE A 50 1.13 -20.30 7.43
N ALA A 51 1.52 -21.48 6.96
CA ALA A 51 2.71 -22.19 7.43
C ALA A 51 3.94 -21.81 6.59
N ILE A 52 5.11 -21.69 7.23
CA ILE A 52 6.41 -21.55 6.54
C ILE A 52 7.08 -22.91 6.51
N ARG A 53 7.47 -23.38 5.32
CA ARG A 53 8.28 -24.60 5.17
C ARG A 53 9.56 -24.32 4.41
N THR A 54 10.70 -24.64 5.03
CA THR A 54 11.99 -24.73 4.33
C THR A 54 12.39 -26.20 4.22
N GLU A 55 12.69 -26.67 3.01
CA GLU A 55 13.06 -28.07 2.76
C GLU A 55 14.35 -28.13 1.94
N SER A 56 15.28 -28.99 2.36
CA SER A 56 16.50 -29.33 1.61
C SER A 56 16.61 -30.84 1.45
N TYR A 57 16.68 -31.31 0.20
CA TYR A 57 16.96 -32.72 -0.12
C TYR A 57 18.30 -32.83 -0.85
N SER A 58 19.25 -33.56 -0.27
CA SER A 58 20.52 -33.90 -0.93
C SER A 58 20.72 -35.41 -1.06
N ASN A 59 20.98 -35.84 -2.29
CA ASN A 59 21.25 -37.23 -2.65
C ASN A 59 22.76 -37.41 -2.95
N GLY A 60 23.49 -38.24 -2.17
CA GLY A 60 24.95 -38.48 -2.29
C GLY A 60 25.81 -37.86 -1.17
N GLN A 61 27.10 -38.28 -1.06
CA GLN A 61 28.13 -38.05 0.00
C GLN A 61 28.44 -36.56 0.34
N VAL A 62 27.45 -35.72 0.63
CA VAL A 62 27.66 -34.26 0.81
C VAL A 62 26.81 -33.69 1.96
N SER A 63 27.27 -32.58 2.54
CA SER A 63 26.59 -31.89 3.64
C SER A 63 25.29 -31.20 3.17
N GLY A 64 24.24 -31.32 3.98
CA GLY A 64 22.94 -30.68 3.76
C GLY A 64 22.61 -29.72 4.90
N ARG A 65 22.24 -28.47 4.61
CA ARG A 65 21.83 -27.50 5.63
C ARG A 65 20.39 -27.03 5.38
N GLY A 66 19.54 -27.08 6.40
CA GLY A 66 18.20 -26.51 6.35
C GLY A 66 18.22 -24.99 6.13
N GLY A 67 17.21 -24.45 5.46
CA GLY A 67 17.06 -23.01 5.26
C GLY A 67 16.62 -22.32 6.55
N ASN A 68 17.20 -21.16 6.85
CA ASN A 68 16.82 -20.38 8.03
C ASN A 68 15.48 -19.68 7.80
N VAL A 69 14.71 -19.50 8.88
CA VAL A 69 13.51 -18.65 8.91
C VAL A 69 13.81 -17.47 9.82
N SER A 70 13.77 -16.26 9.26
CA SER A 70 13.99 -15.02 10.00
C SER A 70 12.86 -14.04 9.74
N LEU A 71 12.10 -13.72 10.79
CA LEU A 71 10.97 -12.78 10.74
C LEU A 71 11.23 -11.67 11.73
N GLN A 72 11.27 -10.43 11.24
CA GLN A 72 11.60 -9.28 12.06
C GLN A 72 10.64 -8.13 11.77
N THR A 73 9.99 -7.62 12.83
CA THR A 73 9.18 -6.40 12.76
C THR A 73 9.66 -5.37 13.77
N SER A 74 9.74 -4.11 13.33
CA SER A 74 10.17 -3.00 14.17
C SER A 74 9.05 -2.47 15.07
N GLN A 75 7.79 -2.60 14.64
CA GLN A 75 6.61 -2.35 15.46
C GLN A 75 5.45 -3.27 15.03
N GLY A 76 4.81 -3.99 15.96
CA GLY A 76 3.65 -4.85 15.72
C GLY A 76 3.82 -6.32 16.16
N ASN A 77 2.72 -7.07 16.10
CA ASN A 77 2.64 -8.48 16.51
C ASN A 77 3.07 -9.43 15.37
N ILE A 78 3.64 -10.58 15.76
CA ILE A 78 3.87 -11.72 14.87
C ILE A 78 2.84 -12.79 15.23
N SER A 79 1.84 -13.01 14.37
CA SER A 79 0.83 -14.06 14.53
C SER A 79 0.79 -14.99 13.33
N MET A 80 1.09 -16.28 13.55
CA MET A 80 1.18 -17.25 12.46
C MET A 80 0.85 -18.69 12.86
N GLY A 81 0.61 -19.53 11.83
CA GLY A 81 0.47 -20.98 11.98
C GLY A 81 1.83 -21.69 12.13
N ASN A 82 1.92 -22.94 11.65
CA ASN A 82 3.11 -23.78 11.82
C ASN A 82 4.34 -23.22 11.09
N ILE A 83 5.49 -23.11 11.77
CA ILE A 83 6.78 -22.96 11.09
C ILE A 83 7.50 -24.31 11.15
N TRP A 84 7.95 -24.76 9.98
CA TRP A 84 8.68 -26.00 9.77
C TRP A 84 10.00 -25.69 9.07
N THR A 85 11.13 -26.16 9.64
CA THR A 85 12.36 -26.31 8.86
C THR A 85 12.77 -27.78 8.78
N HIS A 86 13.03 -28.24 7.55
CA HIS A 86 13.36 -29.62 7.21
C HIS A 86 14.70 -29.69 6.48
N SER A 87 15.56 -30.59 6.94
CA SER A 87 16.76 -30.97 6.19
C SER A 87 16.83 -32.48 6.07
N HIS A 88 17.07 -32.97 4.84
CA HIS A 88 17.19 -34.38 4.51
C HIS A 88 18.48 -34.64 3.71
N ALA A 89 19.31 -35.59 4.17
CA ALA A 89 20.34 -36.21 3.31
C ALA A 89 20.46 -37.72 3.48
N GLU A 90 20.73 -38.40 2.36
CA GLU A 90 20.85 -39.86 2.26
C GLU A 90 22.28 -40.40 2.47
N VAL A 91 23.34 -39.59 2.30
CA VAL A 91 24.74 -40.02 2.49
C VAL A 91 25.65 -38.80 2.80
N GLY A 92 26.42 -38.74 3.90
CA GLY A 92 27.41 -37.65 4.12
C GLY A 92 27.60 -37.16 5.57
N ASN A 93 28.71 -36.46 5.83
CA ASN A 93 29.29 -36.29 7.18
C ASN A 93 28.74 -35.12 8.05
N SER A 94 27.89 -34.21 7.56
CA SER A 94 27.37 -33.11 8.40
C SER A 94 26.05 -32.54 7.88
N GLN A 95 25.02 -32.56 8.73
CA GLN A 95 23.75 -31.89 8.50
C GLN A 95 23.44 -30.91 9.62
N ALA A 96 22.92 -29.73 9.29
CA ALA A 96 22.42 -28.78 10.28
C ALA A 96 21.00 -28.33 9.91
N GLY A 97 20.08 -28.41 10.86
CA GLY A 97 18.77 -27.77 10.75
C GLY A 97 18.90 -26.26 10.50
N GLY A 98 17.87 -25.67 9.90
CA GLY A 98 17.79 -24.21 9.77
C GLY A 98 17.42 -23.59 11.12
N ASN A 99 17.95 -22.40 11.41
CA ASN A 99 17.55 -21.64 12.59
C ASN A 99 16.20 -20.96 12.36
N ILE A 100 15.41 -20.83 13.43
CA ILE A 100 14.17 -20.05 13.44
C ILE A 100 14.40 -18.85 14.35
N THR A 101 14.28 -17.64 13.81
CA THR A 101 14.42 -16.40 14.57
C THR A 101 13.21 -15.52 14.32
N LEU A 102 12.39 -15.31 15.35
CA LEU A 102 11.27 -14.38 15.33
C LEU A 102 11.57 -13.23 16.30
N SER A 103 11.45 -11.99 15.83
CA SER A 103 11.76 -10.83 16.66
C SER A 103 10.80 -9.66 16.41
N THR A 104 10.23 -9.13 17.49
CA THR A 104 9.46 -7.88 17.51
C THR A 104 9.96 -6.97 18.62
N ASN A 105 10.11 -5.67 18.32
CA ASN A 105 10.65 -4.70 19.29
C ASN A 105 9.58 -4.15 20.25
N ASP A 106 8.30 -4.17 19.90
CA ASP A 106 7.24 -3.59 20.72
C ASP A 106 5.95 -4.43 20.78
N GLY A 107 5.87 -5.56 20.08
CA GLY A 107 4.67 -6.40 20.00
C GLY A 107 4.83 -7.76 20.67
N ALA A 108 3.85 -8.63 20.46
CA ALA A 108 3.80 -10.01 20.93
C ALA A 108 4.03 -11.01 19.79
N ILE A 109 4.48 -12.22 20.12
CA ILE A 109 4.53 -13.38 19.22
C ILE A 109 3.43 -14.35 19.63
N GLN A 110 2.53 -14.71 18.71
CA GLN A 110 1.43 -15.65 18.94
C GLN A 110 1.40 -16.70 17.83
N LEU A 111 1.74 -17.94 18.15
CA LEU A 111 1.67 -19.06 17.23
C LEU A 111 0.40 -19.87 17.49
N SER A 112 -0.50 -19.92 16.50
CA SER A 112 -1.80 -20.62 16.60
C SER A 112 -1.66 -22.14 16.52
N SER A 113 -0.48 -22.63 16.17
CA SER A 113 -0.11 -24.04 16.10
C SER A 113 1.42 -24.18 16.29
N GLY A 114 1.89 -25.38 16.63
CA GLY A 114 3.22 -25.60 17.19
C GLY A 114 4.40 -25.21 16.28
N LEU A 115 5.60 -25.15 16.89
CA LEU A 115 6.85 -24.94 16.18
C LEU A 115 7.55 -26.29 15.97
N VAL A 116 7.87 -26.67 14.74
CA VAL A 116 8.43 -28.00 14.46
C VAL A 116 9.76 -27.87 13.72
N LEU A 117 10.80 -28.45 14.31
CA LEU A 117 12.13 -28.52 13.73
C LEU A 117 12.49 -29.98 13.42
N VAL A 118 12.56 -30.35 12.13
CA VAL A 118 12.84 -31.73 11.72
C VAL A 118 14.14 -31.81 10.92
N THR A 119 15.24 -32.18 11.57
CA THR A 119 16.46 -32.59 10.85
C THR A 119 16.46 -34.10 10.71
N TYR A 120 16.47 -34.58 9.47
CA TYR A 120 16.43 -36.00 9.14
C TYR A 120 17.71 -36.42 8.44
N SER A 121 18.47 -37.31 9.05
CA SER A 121 19.58 -38.00 8.39
C SER A 121 19.26 -39.48 8.24
N ARG A 122 19.50 -40.03 7.05
CA ARG A 122 19.48 -41.47 6.79
C ARG A 122 20.90 -41.87 6.45
N ALA A 123 21.62 -42.43 7.42
CA ALA A 123 22.99 -42.87 7.21
C ALA A 123 23.02 -44.33 6.71
N VAL A 124 23.83 -44.61 5.71
CA VAL A 124 24.46 -45.94 5.61
C VAL A 124 25.44 -46.04 6.79
N ALA A 125 25.33 -47.09 7.60
CA ALA A 125 25.99 -47.25 8.90
C ALA A 125 27.38 -46.58 9.02
N GLY A 126 27.52 -45.64 9.96
CA GLY A 126 28.81 -45.21 10.53
C GLY A 126 29.39 -43.84 10.16
N HIS A 127 28.73 -43.00 9.34
CA HIS A 127 29.38 -41.76 8.84
C HIS A 127 28.57 -40.44 8.85
N ALA A 128 27.27 -40.39 9.19
CA ALA A 128 26.52 -39.12 9.16
C ALA A 128 26.40 -38.46 10.54
N THR A 129 26.70 -37.16 10.65
CA THR A 129 26.40 -36.32 11.83
C THR A 129 25.26 -35.34 11.52
N ALA A 130 24.31 -35.14 12.44
CA ALA A 130 23.20 -34.19 12.28
C ALA A 130 22.99 -33.31 13.54
N SER A 131 22.95 -31.99 13.36
CA SER A 131 22.60 -31.02 14.40
C SER A 131 21.22 -30.44 14.10
N ALA A 132 20.37 -30.27 15.10
CA ALA A 132 19.24 -29.37 14.97
C ALA A 132 19.74 -27.91 14.89
N GLY A 133 18.95 -27.02 14.29
CA GLY A 133 19.13 -25.57 14.40
C GLY A 133 18.56 -25.02 15.70
N ASN A 134 18.77 -23.73 15.97
CA ASN A 134 18.26 -23.07 17.17
C ASN A 134 16.93 -22.35 16.90
N ILE A 135 16.09 -22.26 17.93
CA ILE A 135 14.87 -21.46 17.97
C ILE A 135 15.12 -20.27 18.88
N THR A 136 14.90 -19.06 18.37
CA THR A 136 15.03 -17.83 19.13
C THR A 136 13.81 -16.95 18.91
N LEU A 137 13.05 -16.71 19.97
CA LEU A 137 11.87 -15.84 19.97
C LEU A 137 12.14 -14.63 20.88
N ASN A 138 12.08 -13.43 20.33
CA ASN A 138 12.25 -12.18 21.08
C ASN A 138 11.03 -11.29 20.89
N ALA A 139 10.34 -10.94 21.98
CA ALA A 139 9.16 -10.07 21.93
C ALA A 139 9.16 -9.08 23.10
N THR A 140 8.37 -8.01 23.00
CA THR A 140 8.22 -7.07 24.12
C THR A 140 6.96 -7.36 24.92
N GLN A 141 5.81 -7.61 24.27
CA GLN A 141 4.51 -7.76 24.92
C GLN A 141 4.10 -9.21 25.25
N GLY A 142 4.90 -10.21 24.87
CA GLY A 142 4.68 -11.61 25.26
C GLY A 142 4.92 -12.62 24.14
N ILE A 143 5.04 -13.89 24.50
CA ILE A 143 5.23 -15.02 23.57
C ILE A 143 4.20 -16.10 23.93
N SER A 144 3.40 -16.54 22.97
CA SER A 144 2.45 -17.64 23.12
C SER A 144 2.63 -18.66 22.00
N VAL A 145 2.94 -19.90 22.36
CA VAL A 145 3.04 -21.06 21.47
C VAL A 145 2.18 -22.17 22.05
N LEU A 146 0.89 -22.22 21.68
CA LEU A 146 -0.10 -23.04 22.41
C LEU A 146 0.10 -24.55 22.25
N ASP A 147 0.80 -24.96 21.19
CA ASP A 147 1.11 -26.35 20.86
C ASP A 147 2.57 -26.72 21.19
N ASN A 148 2.99 -27.94 20.85
CA ASN A 148 4.33 -28.45 21.13
C ASN A 148 5.41 -27.78 20.26
N ILE A 149 6.53 -27.47 20.89
CA ILE A 149 7.81 -27.21 20.24
C ILE A 149 8.59 -28.52 20.24
N VAL A 150 8.82 -29.07 19.05
CA VAL A 150 9.57 -30.32 18.89
C VAL A 150 10.88 -30.01 18.20
N GLY A 151 11.96 -30.10 18.97
CA GLY A 151 13.33 -30.19 18.50
C GLY A 151 13.66 -31.64 18.17
N LEU A 152 13.73 -31.94 16.87
CA LEU A 152 14.33 -33.13 16.29
C LEU A 152 13.54 -34.46 16.35
N THR A 153 13.37 -35.09 15.19
CA THR A 153 13.07 -36.53 15.05
C THR A 153 14.05 -37.11 14.04
N LEU A 154 14.94 -37.99 14.50
CA LEU A 154 15.88 -38.72 13.63
C LEU A 154 15.31 -40.10 13.39
N ALA A 155 15.27 -40.56 12.13
CA ALA A 155 14.81 -41.91 11.86
C ALA A 155 15.94 -42.94 11.79
N ASN A 156 17.19 -42.60 11.42
CA ASN A 156 18.33 -43.55 11.34
C ASN A 156 19.70 -42.86 11.10
N GLY A 157 20.31 -42.23 12.11
CA GLY A 157 21.64 -41.60 12.00
C GLY A 157 22.24 -41.13 13.33
N THR A 158 23.49 -40.67 13.32
CA THR A 158 24.21 -40.12 14.48
C THR A 158 23.90 -38.59 14.58
N ALA A 159 23.31 -38.06 15.66
CA ALA A 159 23.06 -36.61 15.84
C ALA A 159 23.85 -35.89 16.96
N THR A 160 24.52 -34.78 16.59
CA THR A 160 25.41 -33.91 17.39
C THR A 160 24.78 -33.13 18.51
N TYR A 161 23.59 -32.61 18.25
CA TYR A 161 23.06 -31.54 19.08
C TYR A 161 21.57 -31.37 18.86
N GLY A 162 20.83 -31.22 19.95
CA GLY A 162 19.36 -31.07 19.96
C GLY A 162 18.85 -29.69 19.56
N GLY A 163 19.72 -28.68 19.48
CA GLY A 163 19.37 -27.29 19.16
C GLY A 163 18.72 -26.57 20.34
N ASP A 164 19.10 -25.31 20.57
CA ASP A 164 18.58 -24.54 21.71
C ASP A 164 17.21 -23.95 21.42
N VAL A 165 16.39 -23.84 22.47
CA VAL A 165 15.15 -23.07 22.46
C VAL A 165 15.29 -21.91 23.43
N GLN A 166 15.34 -20.70 22.87
CA GLN A 166 15.40 -19.47 23.64
C GLN A 166 14.17 -18.61 23.38
N MET A 167 13.50 -18.21 24.45
CA MET A 167 12.40 -17.25 24.42
C MET A 167 12.68 -16.12 25.39
N ASN A 168 12.69 -14.88 24.90
CA ASN A 168 12.90 -13.70 25.72
C ASN A 168 11.74 -12.73 25.53
N THR A 169 11.14 -12.31 26.64
CA THR A 169 10.23 -11.16 26.69
C THR A 169 10.86 -10.04 27.52
N SER A 170 10.42 -8.79 27.31
CA SER A 170 10.79 -7.69 28.20
C SER A 170 9.66 -7.31 29.17
N ASN A 171 8.39 -7.32 28.72
CA ASN A 171 7.22 -6.86 29.48
C ASN A 171 5.97 -7.75 29.32
N GLY A 172 6.13 -9.03 28.98
CA GLY A 172 4.99 -9.92 28.73
C GLY A 172 5.21 -11.37 29.16
N ASN A 173 4.13 -12.15 29.17
CA ASN A 173 4.17 -13.55 29.60
C ASN A 173 4.74 -14.46 28.51
N ILE A 174 5.31 -15.60 28.92
CA ILE A 174 5.66 -16.71 28.04
C ILE A 174 4.68 -17.86 28.30
N THR A 175 3.95 -18.29 27.29
CA THR A 175 3.08 -19.47 27.34
C THR A 175 3.51 -20.47 26.26
N VAL A 176 3.76 -21.72 26.64
CA VAL A 176 4.13 -22.79 25.72
C VAL A 176 3.37 -24.10 26.03
N GLY A 177 3.08 -24.91 25.02
CA GLY A 177 2.55 -26.27 25.17
C GLY A 177 3.57 -27.21 25.83
N SER A 178 4.33 -27.94 25.01
CA SER A 178 5.51 -28.74 25.42
C SER A 178 6.76 -28.19 24.74
N ILE A 179 7.93 -28.36 25.34
CA ILE A 179 9.21 -28.18 24.64
C ILE A 179 10.00 -29.48 24.77
N ASP A 180 10.39 -30.07 23.66
CA ASP A 180 11.19 -31.29 23.61
C ASP A 180 12.44 -31.04 22.75
N THR A 181 13.63 -31.03 23.35
CA THR A 181 14.92 -30.92 22.63
C THR A 181 15.66 -32.27 22.59
N SER A 182 14.94 -33.37 22.79
CA SER A 182 15.54 -34.69 22.96
C SER A 182 16.08 -35.32 21.67
N LEU A 183 17.06 -36.21 21.86
CA LEU A 183 17.67 -37.01 20.79
C LEU A 183 17.19 -38.46 20.88
N THR A 184 16.64 -39.01 19.79
CA THR A 184 16.18 -40.42 19.71
C THR A 184 17.36 -41.40 19.49
N ALA A 185 17.25 -42.62 20.03
CA ALA A 185 18.33 -43.59 20.25
C ALA A 185 19.14 -44.04 19.01
N GLY A 186 20.45 -44.29 19.22
CA GLY A 186 21.35 -44.96 18.26
C GLY A 186 22.70 -44.27 17.99
N SER A 187 23.02 -43.21 18.73
CA SER A 187 24.05 -42.24 18.34
C SER A 187 25.19 -42.18 19.38
N THR A 188 26.44 -41.98 18.94
CA THR A 188 27.65 -41.92 19.78
C THR A 188 28.15 -40.48 20.05
N GLY A 189 28.08 -40.01 21.30
CA GLY A 189 28.81 -38.84 21.86
C GLY A 189 28.23 -37.42 21.70
N TRP A 190 27.25 -36.97 22.53
CA TRP A 190 26.44 -35.76 22.22
C TRP A 190 25.86 -34.96 23.39
N SER A 191 25.39 -33.75 23.09
CA SER A 191 24.69 -32.83 24.02
C SER A 191 23.24 -32.58 23.59
N ALA A 192 22.28 -32.71 24.51
CA ALA A 192 20.92 -32.19 24.27
C ALA A 192 20.95 -30.65 24.21
N GLY A 193 19.97 -30.04 23.53
CA GLY A 193 19.87 -28.58 23.44
C GLY A 193 19.29 -27.97 24.72
N ASP A 194 19.66 -26.72 24.99
CA ASP A 194 19.22 -25.98 26.17
C ASP A 194 17.83 -25.36 25.97
N ILE A 195 17.08 -25.21 27.06
CA ILE A 195 15.81 -24.49 27.10
C ILE A 195 15.99 -23.27 28.01
N THR A 196 15.90 -22.07 27.43
CA THR A 196 15.98 -20.81 28.18
C THR A 196 14.72 -19.97 27.95
N LEU A 197 13.92 -19.79 29.01
CA LEU A 197 12.74 -18.91 28.98
C LEU A 197 12.96 -17.75 29.96
N ASN A 198 12.94 -16.51 29.46
CA ASN A 198 13.21 -15.31 30.25
C ASN A 198 12.05 -14.31 30.10
N ALA A 199 11.32 -14.10 31.20
CA ALA A 199 10.19 -13.17 31.32
C ALA A 199 10.34 -12.27 32.56
N PRO A 200 11.30 -11.32 32.55
CA PRO A 200 11.71 -10.56 33.72
C PRO A 200 10.61 -9.64 34.30
N ASN A 201 9.52 -9.38 33.57
CA ASN A 201 8.36 -8.60 34.01
C ASN A 201 7.02 -9.31 33.72
N GLY A 202 7.03 -10.64 33.60
CA GLY A 202 5.84 -11.44 33.27
C GLY A 202 5.90 -12.84 33.87
N THR A 203 4.90 -13.67 33.59
CA THR A 203 4.82 -15.07 34.04
C THR A 203 5.34 -16.05 32.99
N ILE A 204 5.74 -17.25 33.42
CA ILE A 204 6.06 -18.38 32.54
C ILE A 204 5.03 -19.49 32.78
N THR A 205 4.39 -19.97 31.71
CA THR A 205 3.46 -21.09 31.75
C THR A 205 3.83 -22.13 30.69
N ALA A 206 4.23 -23.32 31.12
CA ALA A 206 4.36 -24.50 30.27
C ALA A 206 3.20 -25.46 30.57
N ASN A 207 2.26 -25.58 29.64
CA ASN A 207 1.03 -26.35 29.84
C ASN A 207 1.26 -27.85 29.98
N ASN A 208 2.41 -28.36 29.50
CA ASN A 208 2.77 -29.77 29.51
C ASN A 208 4.25 -29.96 29.93
N THR A 209 5.04 -30.75 29.18
CA THR A 209 6.40 -31.13 29.57
C THR A 209 7.47 -30.22 28.96
N LEU A 210 8.42 -29.79 29.78
CA LEU A 210 9.73 -29.29 29.32
C LEU A 210 10.74 -30.43 29.44
N PHE A 211 11.27 -30.87 28.30
CA PHE A 211 12.01 -32.11 28.18
C PHE A 211 13.33 -31.88 27.45
N THR A 212 14.45 -32.08 28.15
CA THR A 212 15.78 -32.22 27.53
C THR A 212 16.28 -33.63 27.85
N ASN A 213 16.55 -34.44 26.82
CA ASN A 213 17.02 -35.81 27.03
C ASN A 213 18.04 -36.22 25.97
N ALA A 214 19.14 -36.80 26.42
CA ALA A 214 20.13 -37.39 25.55
C ALA A 214 20.13 -38.92 25.69
N SER A 215 19.54 -39.62 24.72
CA SER A 215 19.41 -41.09 24.73
C SER A 215 20.74 -41.79 24.37
N THR A 216 21.04 -42.91 25.04
CA THR A 216 22.28 -43.67 24.85
C THR A 216 22.18 -44.85 23.86
N ALA A 217 23.29 -45.14 23.18
CA ALA A 217 23.84 -46.48 23.02
C ALA A 217 25.04 -46.62 23.97
N ALA A 218 25.20 -47.78 24.62
CA ALA A 218 26.13 -47.97 25.74
C ALA A 218 27.58 -47.50 25.46
N ASN A 219 28.20 -46.80 26.43
CA ASN A 219 29.63 -46.42 26.53
C ASN A 219 30.14 -45.15 25.79
N THR A 220 29.34 -44.10 25.61
CA THR A 220 29.86 -42.78 25.14
C THR A 220 29.53 -41.64 26.11
N PRO A 221 30.38 -40.59 26.24
CA PRO A 221 30.07 -39.41 27.05
C PRO A 221 28.85 -38.67 26.48
N VAL A 222 27.93 -38.27 27.36
CA VAL A 222 26.69 -37.57 27.00
C VAL A 222 26.47 -36.39 27.97
N GLN A 223 26.02 -35.26 27.45
CA GLN A 223 25.65 -34.06 28.23
C GLN A 223 24.14 -33.83 28.12
N ALA A 224 23.44 -33.82 29.26
CA ALA A 224 22.06 -33.35 29.30
C ALA A 224 22.02 -31.82 29.10
N GLY A 225 20.92 -31.32 28.53
CA GLY A 225 20.70 -29.90 28.32
C GLY A 225 20.35 -29.19 29.62
N HIS A 226 20.59 -27.89 29.64
CA HIS A 226 20.23 -26.98 30.72
C HIS A 226 18.81 -26.43 30.52
N ILE A 227 18.01 -26.41 31.59
CA ILE A 227 16.70 -25.75 31.59
C ILE A 227 16.78 -24.54 32.53
N ALA A 228 16.70 -23.34 31.99
CA ALA A 228 16.71 -22.07 32.72
C ALA A 228 15.39 -21.32 32.53
N LEU A 229 14.64 -21.14 33.61
CA LEU A 229 13.40 -20.34 33.64
C LEU A 229 13.61 -19.14 34.57
N THR A 230 13.49 -17.93 34.05
CA THR A 230 13.64 -16.69 34.84
C THR A 230 12.41 -15.80 34.68
N SER A 231 11.78 -15.42 35.77
CA SER A 231 10.54 -14.64 35.78
C SER A 231 10.44 -13.76 37.04
N SER A 232 9.79 -12.60 36.97
CA SER A 232 9.38 -11.87 38.19
C SER A 232 7.95 -12.20 38.63
N GLY A 233 7.22 -12.97 37.83
CA GLY A 233 5.90 -13.50 38.15
C GLY A 233 5.94 -15.01 38.42
N ASP A 234 4.79 -15.65 38.36
CA ASP A 234 4.67 -17.10 38.56
C ASP A 234 5.36 -17.90 37.43
N ILE A 235 6.03 -18.98 37.81
CA ILE A 235 6.44 -20.06 36.92
C ILE A 235 5.51 -21.25 37.15
N GLN A 236 4.72 -21.62 36.15
CA GLN A 236 3.80 -22.75 36.17
C GLN A 236 4.19 -23.77 35.11
N THR A 237 4.46 -25.02 35.51
CA THR A 237 4.79 -26.11 34.58
C THR A 237 4.04 -27.38 34.97
N GLN A 238 3.81 -28.30 34.02
CA GLN A 238 3.31 -29.63 34.37
C GLN A 238 4.47 -30.54 34.78
N THR A 239 5.45 -30.78 33.92
CA THR A 239 6.59 -31.67 34.22
C THR A 239 7.88 -31.08 33.64
N ILE A 240 9.00 -31.12 34.38
CA ILE A 240 10.32 -30.66 33.93
C ILE A 240 11.31 -31.81 34.05
N ILE A 241 11.96 -32.17 32.96
CA ILE A 241 12.90 -33.28 32.96
C ILE A 241 14.15 -32.91 32.17
N ALA A 242 15.32 -33.03 32.82
CA ALA A 242 16.64 -32.90 32.21
C ALA A 242 17.44 -34.20 32.47
N ASN A 243 17.43 -35.12 31.50
CA ASN A 243 17.91 -36.50 31.68
C ASN A 243 19.16 -36.86 30.87
N ALA A 244 20.06 -37.63 31.50
CA ALA A 244 21.18 -38.33 30.88
C ALA A 244 21.23 -39.83 31.31
N PRO A 245 20.42 -40.74 30.72
CA PRO A 245 20.34 -42.12 31.17
C PRO A 245 21.60 -42.97 30.87
N ASN A 246 22.27 -43.46 31.93
CA ASN A 246 23.28 -44.54 31.99
C ASN A 246 24.59 -44.40 31.17
N GLY A 247 25.73 -44.08 31.84
CA GLY A 247 27.09 -44.17 31.28
C GLY A 247 28.20 -43.69 32.24
N PRO A 248 29.48 -44.08 32.04
CA PRO A 248 30.57 -43.86 33.02
C PRO A 248 31.20 -42.45 33.06
N ALA A 249 30.84 -41.52 32.15
CA ALA A 249 31.33 -40.13 32.13
C ALA A 249 30.24 -39.17 31.63
N GLN A 250 29.41 -38.65 32.54
CA GLN A 250 28.24 -37.80 32.23
C GLN A 250 28.37 -36.41 32.87
N GLN A 251 27.88 -35.36 32.20
CA GLN A 251 27.43 -34.13 32.87
C GLN A 251 25.91 -34.23 32.99
N GLY A 252 25.41 -34.29 34.23
CA GLY A 252 23.99 -34.36 34.54
C GLY A 252 23.25 -33.09 34.15
N GLY A 253 21.93 -33.20 33.97
CA GLY A 253 21.09 -32.06 33.63
C GLY A 253 21.08 -31.03 34.76
N THR A 254 21.05 -29.75 34.41
CA THR A 254 20.89 -28.65 35.36
C THR A 254 19.56 -27.95 35.12
N ILE A 255 18.78 -27.78 36.18
CA ILE A 255 17.51 -27.05 36.15
C ILE A 255 17.67 -25.83 37.05
N GLU A 256 17.52 -24.63 36.48
CA GLU A 256 17.54 -23.35 37.18
C GLU A 256 16.18 -22.67 37.05
N LEU A 257 15.49 -22.49 38.18
CA LEU A 257 14.21 -21.81 38.26
C LEU A 257 14.38 -20.56 39.14
N THR A 258 14.18 -19.38 38.56
CA THR A 258 14.27 -18.11 39.28
C THR A 258 12.94 -17.36 39.15
N SER A 259 12.27 -17.15 40.28
CA SER A 259 10.99 -16.42 40.35
C SER A 259 10.95 -15.45 41.54
N ASP A 260 10.36 -14.27 41.35
CA ASP A 260 10.05 -13.34 42.46
C ASP A 260 8.67 -13.61 43.11
N GLN A 261 7.87 -14.54 42.56
CA GLN A 261 6.55 -14.97 43.04
C GLN A 261 6.53 -16.51 43.19
N MET A 262 5.51 -17.25 42.71
CA MET A 262 5.43 -18.70 42.93
C MET A 262 6.06 -19.54 41.82
N VAL A 263 6.65 -20.67 42.20
CA VAL A 263 6.96 -21.78 41.29
C VAL A 263 6.00 -22.94 41.58
N ARG A 264 5.20 -23.33 40.59
CA ARG A 264 4.25 -24.45 40.65
C ARG A 264 4.59 -25.47 39.57
N ALA A 265 4.96 -26.68 39.97
CA ALA A 265 5.09 -27.83 39.08
C ALA A 265 4.06 -28.88 39.49
N LEU A 266 3.04 -29.11 38.65
CA LEU A 266 1.94 -30.03 38.96
C LEU A 266 2.34 -31.51 38.91
N GLY A 267 3.47 -31.82 38.27
CA GLY A 267 4.11 -33.12 38.16
C GLY A 267 5.57 -33.08 38.63
N ASN A 268 6.41 -33.95 38.08
CA ASN A 268 7.76 -34.17 38.60
C ASN A 268 8.79 -33.21 38.02
N ILE A 269 9.79 -32.84 38.84
CA ILE A 269 11.02 -32.18 38.40
C ILE A 269 12.18 -33.16 38.55
N THR A 270 12.77 -33.58 37.44
CA THR A 270 13.81 -34.62 37.45
C THR A 270 15.08 -34.14 36.76
N ALA A 271 16.22 -34.25 37.46
CA ALA A 271 17.54 -34.01 36.89
C ALA A 271 18.44 -35.23 37.12
N ASP A 272 18.79 -35.95 36.04
CA ASP A 272 19.52 -37.23 36.11
C ASP A 272 20.96 -37.13 35.55
N GLY A 273 21.88 -37.96 36.06
CA GLY A 273 23.29 -38.04 35.66
C GLY A 273 24.33 -37.62 36.72
N VAL A 274 25.63 -37.76 36.39
CA VAL A 274 26.75 -37.36 37.28
C VAL A 274 26.85 -35.83 37.35
N ALA A 275 26.79 -35.25 38.56
CA ALA A 275 26.73 -33.79 38.80
C ALA A 275 25.44 -33.07 38.33
N SER A 276 24.28 -33.75 38.36
CA SER A 276 22.99 -33.08 38.19
C SER A 276 22.67 -32.11 39.33
N ALA A 277 22.04 -30.99 39.01
CA ALA A 277 21.66 -29.97 39.98
C ALA A 277 20.28 -29.40 39.68
N ILE A 278 19.50 -29.18 40.73
CA ILE A 278 18.26 -28.41 40.68
C ILE A 278 18.46 -27.22 41.61
N THR A 279 18.49 -26.03 41.01
CA THR A 279 18.61 -24.77 41.72
C THR A 279 17.31 -24.01 41.57
N ILE A 280 16.70 -23.65 42.70
CA ILE A 280 15.51 -22.82 42.73
C ILE A 280 15.83 -21.60 43.57
N THR A 281 15.75 -20.43 42.96
CA THR A 281 16.14 -19.16 43.56
C THR A 281 14.95 -18.21 43.62
N HIS A 282 14.79 -17.52 44.76
CA HIS A 282 13.84 -16.42 44.92
C HIS A 282 14.59 -15.08 44.91
N GLY A 283 14.02 -14.05 44.28
CA GLY A 283 14.62 -12.71 44.22
C GLY A 283 14.11 -11.72 45.26
N GLY A 284 12.96 -11.99 45.90
CA GLY A 284 12.35 -11.12 46.92
C GLY A 284 12.30 -11.80 48.29
N GLY A 285 12.95 -11.23 49.31
CA GLY A 285 13.20 -11.85 50.62
C GLY A 285 12.00 -12.20 51.51
N GLY A 286 11.11 -13.10 51.05
CA GLY A 286 9.99 -13.69 51.78
C GLY A 286 9.81 -15.18 51.49
N VAL A 287 9.02 -15.89 52.31
CA VAL A 287 8.74 -17.33 52.16
C VAL A 287 7.64 -17.53 51.12
N ILE A 288 7.95 -18.20 50.01
CA ILE A 288 7.01 -18.53 48.93
C ILE A 288 6.60 -20.01 49.04
N PRO A 289 5.30 -20.36 48.92
CA PRO A 289 4.88 -21.75 48.86
C PRO A 289 5.32 -22.41 47.55
N PHE A 290 6.10 -23.49 47.67
CA PHE A 290 6.51 -24.34 46.56
C PHE A 290 5.60 -25.58 46.50
N ILE A 291 4.99 -25.83 45.35
CA ILE A 291 4.20 -27.05 45.11
C ILE A 291 4.86 -27.82 43.96
N VAL A 292 5.44 -28.96 44.31
CA VAL A 292 6.00 -29.96 43.40
C VAL A 292 5.38 -31.30 43.73
N GLY A 293 5.16 -32.15 42.72
CA GLY A 293 4.82 -33.55 42.93
C GLY A 293 5.96 -34.30 43.63
N ASP A 294 7.11 -34.43 42.93
CA ASP A 294 8.37 -35.01 43.41
C ASP A 294 9.57 -34.31 42.72
N ALA A 295 10.66 -34.05 43.46
CA ALA A 295 11.93 -33.56 42.91
C ALA A 295 13.05 -34.58 43.17
N THR A 296 13.68 -35.11 42.11
CA THR A 296 14.67 -36.20 42.25
C THR A 296 15.96 -35.93 41.48
N THR A 297 17.11 -36.14 42.14
CA THR A 297 18.45 -36.19 41.52
C THR A 297 19.07 -37.58 41.70
N ASN A 298 19.36 -38.30 40.61
CA ASN A 298 19.87 -39.70 40.65
C ASN A 298 21.37 -39.82 40.31
N GLY A 299 22.21 -38.96 40.89
CA GLY A 299 23.66 -38.93 40.66
C GLY A 299 24.51 -39.00 41.93
N SER A 300 25.74 -39.53 41.82
CA SER A 300 26.71 -39.70 42.93
C SER A 300 27.12 -38.39 43.67
N THR A 301 26.70 -37.22 43.17
CA THR A 301 27.03 -35.88 43.72
C THR A 301 25.87 -34.88 43.58
N GLY A 302 24.62 -35.34 43.40
CA GLY A 302 23.48 -34.45 43.16
C GLY A 302 23.20 -33.49 44.32
N ALA A 303 22.94 -32.21 44.01
CA ALA A 303 22.60 -31.19 45.00
C ALA A 303 21.22 -30.59 44.67
N LEU A 304 20.31 -30.62 45.66
CA LEU A 304 19.11 -29.81 45.69
C LEU A 304 19.38 -28.61 46.60
N THR A 305 19.60 -27.44 46.01
CA THR A 305 19.78 -26.20 46.78
C THR A 305 18.50 -25.38 46.70
N THR A 306 17.83 -25.24 47.84
CA THR A 306 16.71 -24.31 48.02
C THR A 306 17.16 -23.27 49.04
N ALA A 307 17.41 -22.04 48.59
CA ALA A 307 17.56 -20.94 49.53
C ALA A 307 16.15 -20.56 50.02
N ASP A 308 15.90 -20.65 51.34
CA ASP A 308 14.68 -20.22 52.04
C ASP A 308 13.31 -20.86 51.67
N ALA A 309 13.25 -22.13 51.24
CA ALA A 309 11.98 -22.80 50.90
C ALA A 309 11.55 -23.90 51.89
N GLN A 310 10.24 -23.96 52.21
CA GLN A 310 9.61 -25.11 52.87
C GLN A 310 9.01 -26.03 51.79
N ILE A 311 9.54 -27.25 51.66
CA ILE A 311 9.03 -28.27 50.74
C ILE A 311 7.78 -28.92 51.36
N VAL A 312 6.66 -28.92 50.64
CA VAL A 312 5.46 -29.70 51.01
C VAL A 312 5.39 -30.91 50.08
N PRO A 313 5.90 -32.09 50.47
CA PRO A 313 5.87 -33.27 49.61
C PRO A 313 4.47 -33.91 49.59
N THR A 314 4.03 -34.36 48.42
CA THR A 314 2.75 -35.05 48.26
C THR A 314 2.77 -36.55 48.58
N ASN A 315 3.94 -37.18 48.81
CA ASN A 315 4.02 -38.60 49.20
C ASN A 315 5.12 -38.89 50.26
N SER A 316 4.80 -39.80 51.18
CA SER A 316 5.44 -39.99 52.51
C SER A 316 6.73 -40.83 52.52
N TYR A 317 7.71 -40.55 53.40
CA TYR A 317 8.51 -41.55 54.18
C TYR A 317 9.34 -40.89 55.35
N LEU A 318 8.97 -41.21 56.61
CA LEU A 318 9.64 -41.19 57.97
C LEU A 318 10.43 -39.94 58.48
N TYR A 319 10.44 -39.52 59.77
CA TYR A 319 10.25 -40.18 61.08
C TYR A 319 9.89 -39.15 62.22
N THR A 320 9.03 -39.56 63.19
CA THR A 320 8.80 -39.10 64.60
C THR A 320 8.51 -37.60 64.88
N HIS A 321 7.57 -37.17 65.73
CA HIS A 321 6.98 -37.69 66.96
C HIS A 321 5.69 -36.90 67.30
N HIS A 322 4.87 -37.45 68.19
CA HIS A 322 3.89 -36.79 69.07
C HIS A 322 2.41 -36.79 68.64
N GLU A 323 1.60 -37.43 69.49
CA GLU A 323 0.14 -37.52 69.39
C GLU A 323 -0.52 -36.13 69.48
N ALA A 324 -1.25 -35.76 68.44
CA ALA A 324 -2.29 -34.72 68.48
C ALA A 324 -3.43 -35.14 67.55
N PRO A 325 -4.69 -34.73 67.82
CA PRO A 325 -5.80 -34.95 66.90
C PRO A 325 -5.53 -34.21 65.59
N ASN A 326 -5.53 -34.94 64.47
CA ASN A 326 -5.48 -34.33 63.15
C ASN A 326 -6.87 -33.76 62.81
N ILE A 327 -7.08 -32.46 63.03
CA ILE A 327 -8.23 -31.73 62.49
C ILE A 327 -7.84 -31.25 61.09
N TRP A 328 -8.66 -31.57 60.09
CA TRP A 328 -8.52 -31.09 58.71
C TRP A 328 -9.76 -30.27 58.38
N ILE A 329 -9.62 -29.02 57.91
CA ILE A 329 -10.71 -28.39 57.16
C ILE A 329 -10.76 -29.04 55.78
N ILE A 330 -11.98 -29.36 55.33
CA ILE A 330 -12.30 -29.51 53.91
C ILE A 330 -13.30 -28.42 53.54
N SER A 331 -12.92 -27.62 52.55
CA SER A 331 -13.64 -26.62 51.73
C SER A 331 -14.52 -25.55 52.40
N VAL A 332 -14.29 -24.31 51.97
CA VAL A 332 -15.38 -23.34 51.75
C VAL A 332 -15.72 -23.52 50.27
N ASP A 333 -16.92 -24.01 49.95
CA ASP A 333 -17.35 -24.13 48.56
C ASP A 333 -18.04 -22.81 48.15
N GLY A 334 -17.53 -22.20 47.07
CA GLY A 334 -18.19 -21.12 46.34
C GLY A 334 -19.46 -21.59 45.62
N PRO A 335 -20.19 -20.70 44.93
CA PRO A 335 -21.58 -20.95 44.57
C PRO A 335 -21.77 -22.20 43.71
N ILE A 336 -22.74 -23.02 44.11
CA ILE A 336 -23.17 -24.20 43.36
C ILE A 336 -24.17 -23.74 42.29
N SER A 337 -23.70 -23.55 41.06
CA SER A 337 -24.53 -23.53 39.85
C SER A 337 -23.82 -24.37 38.76
N PRO A 338 -24.54 -24.99 37.81
CA PRO A 338 -24.04 -26.13 37.06
C PRO A 338 -23.08 -25.66 35.96
N SER A 339 -21.78 -25.58 36.24
CA SER A 339 -20.78 -25.64 35.17
C SER A 339 -19.56 -26.44 35.61
N ALA A 340 -19.28 -27.48 34.82
CA ALA A 340 -18.08 -28.28 34.93
C ALA A 340 -16.82 -27.44 34.70
N SER A 341 -15.69 -27.93 35.21
CA SER A 341 -14.30 -27.46 35.03
C SER A 341 -13.83 -26.42 36.07
N GLY A 342 -12.59 -26.63 36.57
CA GLY A 342 -12.04 -26.00 37.76
C GLY A 342 -11.67 -24.52 37.64
N HIS A 343 -12.65 -23.65 37.40
CA HIS A 343 -12.55 -22.20 37.51
C HIS A 343 -13.36 -21.69 38.72
N PRO A 344 -12.98 -20.56 39.35
CA PRO A 344 -13.85 -19.90 40.32
C PRO A 344 -15.18 -19.54 39.66
N ALA A 345 -16.28 -19.64 40.40
CA ALA A 345 -17.61 -19.39 39.85
C ALA A 345 -17.78 -17.92 39.43
N LEU A 346 -18.45 -17.68 38.31
CA LEU A 346 -18.72 -16.34 37.77
C LEU A 346 -20.13 -15.87 38.18
N ILE A 347 -20.26 -14.65 38.72
CA ILE A 347 -21.56 -14.04 39.07
C ILE A 347 -21.68 -12.62 38.54
N ASP A 348 -22.91 -12.14 38.29
CA ASP A 348 -23.14 -10.74 37.91
C ASP A 348 -23.07 -9.79 39.11
N VAL A 349 -22.78 -8.51 38.86
CA VAL A 349 -22.91 -7.45 39.88
C VAL A 349 -24.34 -7.43 40.42
N GLY A 350 -24.49 -7.41 41.75
CA GLY A 350 -25.80 -7.55 42.40
C GLY A 350 -26.31 -8.99 42.49
N GLY A 351 -25.56 -9.97 41.95
CA GLY A 351 -25.86 -11.39 42.01
C GLY A 351 -25.78 -11.97 43.42
N THR A 352 -26.42 -13.11 43.64
CA THR A 352 -26.40 -13.83 44.93
C THR A 352 -25.42 -15.00 44.88
N VAL A 353 -24.50 -15.07 45.85
CA VAL A 353 -23.60 -16.20 46.09
C VAL A 353 -24.11 -17.05 47.25
N THR A 354 -23.93 -18.37 47.17
CA THR A 354 -24.17 -19.30 48.28
C THR A 354 -22.84 -19.82 48.80
N TYR A 355 -22.60 -19.67 50.09
CA TYR A 355 -21.44 -20.22 50.78
C TYR A 355 -21.82 -21.45 51.57
N THR A 356 -20.98 -22.49 51.48
CA THR A 356 -21.04 -23.67 52.34
C THR A 356 -19.71 -23.80 53.07
N VAL A 357 -19.73 -23.68 54.39
CA VAL A 357 -18.54 -23.81 55.25
C VAL A 357 -18.66 -25.10 56.03
N VAL A 358 -17.72 -26.03 55.84
CA VAL A 358 -17.69 -27.32 56.54
C VAL A 358 -16.45 -27.42 57.43
N LEU A 359 -16.66 -27.64 58.73
CA LEU A 359 -15.57 -27.92 59.66
C LEU A 359 -15.66 -29.37 60.12
N THR A 360 -14.63 -30.17 59.82
CA THR A 360 -14.59 -31.61 60.10
C THR A 360 -13.52 -31.96 61.13
N ASN A 361 -13.88 -32.77 62.12
CA ASN A 361 -12.92 -33.39 63.02
C ASN A 361 -12.58 -34.81 62.51
N SER A 362 -11.49 -34.95 61.76
CA SER A 362 -11.02 -36.25 61.26
C SER A 362 -10.14 -37.01 62.27
N GLY A 363 -9.88 -36.43 63.43
CA GLY A 363 -9.10 -37.05 64.49
C GLY A 363 -9.88 -38.13 65.24
N PRO A 364 -9.18 -39.02 65.96
CA PRO A 364 -9.79 -40.11 66.72
C PRO A 364 -10.45 -39.65 68.04
N THR A 365 -10.30 -38.38 68.42
CA THR A 365 -10.79 -37.81 69.69
C THR A 365 -11.65 -36.57 69.46
N ALA A 366 -12.52 -36.25 70.41
CA ALA A 366 -13.38 -35.07 70.33
C ALA A 366 -12.57 -33.76 70.44
N ALA A 367 -12.86 -32.81 69.56
CA ALA A 367 -12.32 -31.45 69.59
C ALA A 367 -13.29 -30.55 70.36
N ASN A 368 -12.88 -30.05 71.53
CA ASN A 368 -13.71 -29.23 72.40
C ASN A 368 -13.26 -27.76 72.36
N GLY A 369 -14.21 -26.84 72.44
CA GLY A 369 -13.93 -25.40 72.47
C GLY A 369 -13.44 -24.85 71.13
N LEU A 370 -14.02 -25.31 70.02
CA LEU A 370 -13.75 -24.77 68.70
C LEU A 370 -14.47 -23.43 68.53
N LEU A 371 -13.78 -22.48 67.92
CA LEU A 371 -14.33 -21.22 67.43
C LEU A 371 -14.07 -21.13 65.93
N LEU A 372 -15.13 -21.09 65.13
CA LEU A 372 -15.10 -20.77 63.70
C LEU A 372 -15.50 -19.29 63.54
N THR A 373 -14.75 -18.52 62.76
CA THR A 373 -15.05 -17.13 62.42
C THR A 373 -14.90 -16.92 60.91
N ASP A 374 -15.91 -16.36 60.29
CA ASP A 374 -15.93 -16.00 58.88
C ASP A 374 -16.42 -14.55 58.77
N VAL A 375 -15.52 -13.64 58.39
CA VAL A 375 -15.85 -12.23 58.20
C VAL A 375 -16.04 -12.03 56.71
N LEU A 376 -17.28 -11.83 56.29
CA LEU A 376 -17.59 -11.61 54.88
C LEU A 376 -16.85 -10.38 54.36
N PRO A 377 -16.23 -10.50 53.17
CA PRO A 377 -15.50 -9.39 52.57
C PRO A 377 -16.50 -8.26 52.21
N PRO A 378 -16.05 -6.99 52.17
CA PRO A 378 -16.94 -5.84 52.00
C PRO A 378 -17.73 -5.85 50.68
N GLU A 379 -17.26 -6.58 49.67
CA GLU A 379 -17.87 -6.74 48.35
C GLU A 379 -19.14 -7.61 48.37
N VAL A 380 -19.46 -8.29 49.47
CA VAL A 380 -20.72 -9.03 49.63
C VAL A 380 -21.41 -8.68 50.94
N VAL A 381 -22.74 -8.69 50.94
CA VAL A 381 -23.56 -8.47 52.15
C VAL A 381 -24.29 -9.76 52.49
N PHE A 382 -24.27 -10.15 53.76
CA PHE A 382 -25.01 -11.33 54.22
C PHE A 382 -26.49 -11.24 53.83
N GLY A 383 -26.99 -12.29 53.17
CA GLY A 383 -28.39 -12.43 52.78
C GLY A 383 -29.19 -13.17 53.83
N SER A 384 -29.09 -14.51 53.84
CA SER A 384 -29.89 -15.37 54.73
C SER A 384 -29.22 -16.71 55.02
N TRP A 385 -29.57 -17.32 56.15
CA TRP A 385 -29.17 -18.69 56.47
C TRP A 385 -29.95 -19.71 55.64
N LEU A 386 -29.23 -20.67 55.06
CA LEU A 386 -29.79 -21.88 54.43
C LEU A 386 -29.67 -23.10 55.37
N ALA A 387 -28.57 -23.18 56.14
CA ALA A 387 -28.36 -24.15 57.22
C ALA A 387 -27.56 -23.50 58.36
N GLN A 388 -28.22 -23.26 59.50
CA GLN A 388 -27.61 -22.66 60.69
C GLN A 388 -27.53 -23.70 61.82
N PRO A 389 -26.34 -24.25 62.13
CA PRO A 389 -26.17 -25.20 63.22
C PRO A 389 -26.31 -24.51 64.58
N ALA A 390 -26.66 -25.28 65.61
CA ALA A 390 -26.70 -24.77 66.98
C ALA A 390 -25.32 -24.23 67.38
N GLY A 391 -25.30 -23.01 67.93
CA GLY A 391 -24.06 -22.30 68.27
C GLY A 391 -23.53 -21.37 67.18
N ALA A 392 -24.16 -21.30 65.99
CA ALA A 392 -23.82 -20.33 64.95
C ALA A 392 -24.56 -19.00 65.15
N VAL A 393 -23.84 -17.89 65.06
CA VAL A 393 -24.37 -16.53 65.22
C VAL A 393 -23.83 -15.64 64.10
N GLN A 394 -24.71 -14.86 63.47
CA GLN A 394 -24.33 -13.78 62.55
C GLN A 394 -24.53 -12.42 63.23
N ALA A 395 -23.53 -11.56 63.14
CA ALA A 395 -23.55 -10.20 63.65
C ALA A 395 -22.92 -9.25 62.60
N GLY A 396 -23.76 -8.60 61.80
CA GLY A 396 -23.29 -7.83 60.64
C GLY A 396 -22.62 -8.74 59.62
N GLN A 397 -21.38 -8.44 59.26
CA GLN A 397 -20.58 -9.25 58.32
C GLN A 397 -19.86 -10.43 59.00
N ASN A 398 -19.89 -10.51 60.33
CA ASN A 398 -19.15 -11.53 61.07
C ASN A 398 -20.06 -12.73 61.36
N ILE A 399 -19.66 -13.90 60.89
CA ILE A 399 -20.30 -15.18 61.11
C ILE A 399 -19.40 -15.98 62.06
N THR A 400 -19.96 -16.42 63.17
CA THR A 400 -19.22 -17.17 64.18
C THR A 400 -19.94 -18.45 64.54
N TRP A 401 -19.19 -19.50 64.86
CA TRP A 401 -19.73 -20.72 65.46
C TRP A 401 -18.83 -21.20 66.58
N THR A 402 -19.43 -21.54 67.72
CA THR A 402 -18.72 -22.15 68.85
C THR A 402 -19.34 -23.49 69.22
N GLY A 403 -18.51 -24.52 69.40
CA GLY A 403 -19.02 -25.82 69.79
C GLY A 403 -17.93 -26.89 69.95
N ASN A 404 -18.39 -28.11 70.18
CA ASN A 404 -17.54 -29.30 70.26
C ASN A 404 -17.86 -30.22 69.08
N LEU A 405 -16.83 -30.81 68.46
CA LEU A 405 -16.97 -31.80 67.40
C LEU A 405 -16.48 -33.16 67.90
N ALA A 406 -17.36 -34.16 67.89
CA ALA A 406 -16.97 -35.53 68.17
C ALA A 406 -15.99 -36.06 67.10
N ALA A 407 -15.25 -37.12 67.44
CA ALA A 407 -14.35 -37.78 66.50
C ALA A 407 -15.10 -38.20 65.22
N SER A 408 -14.50 -37.96 64.06
CA SER A 408 -15.05 -38.28 62.74
C SER A 408 -16.41 -37.63 62.42
N THR A 409 -16.70 -36.43 62.97
CA THR A 409 -17.93 -35.66 62.68
C THR A 409 -17.63 -34.30 62.07
N ALA A 410 -18.63 -33.69 61.46
CA ALA A 410 -18.53 -32.36 60.85
C ALA A 410 -19.70 -31.46 61.28
N VAL A 411 -19.46 -30.15 61.24
CA VAL A 411 -20.51 -29.12 61.27
C VAL A 411 -20.54 -28.37 59.95
N THR A 412 -21.74 -28.06 59.47
CA THR A 412 -21.96 -27.35 58.20
C THR A 412 -22.73 -26.07 58.48
N LEU A 413 -22.20 -24.96 57.98
CA LEU A 413 -22.88 -23.67 57.90
C LEU A 413 -23.16 -23.40 56.42
N GLN A 414 -24.40 -23.01 56.09
CA GLN A 414 -24.76 -22.65 54.73
C GLN A 414 -25.57 -21.36 54.73
N PHE A 415 -25.19 -20.39 53.91
CA PHE A 415 -25.86 -19.08 53.84
C PHE A 415 -25.67 -18.43 52.47
N THR A 416 -26.52 -17.45 52.16
CA THR A 416 -26.42 -16.61 50.96
C THR A 416 -25.78 -15.27 51.28
N ALA A 417 -25.11 -14.66 50.31
CA ALA A 417 -24.66 -13.28 50.34
C ALA A 417 -24.92 -12.62 48.97
N VAL A 418 -25.18 -11.31 48.95
CA VAL A 418 -25.42 -10.54 47.72
C VAL A 418 -24.20 -9.70 47.42
N HIS A 419 -23.71 -9.76 46.19
CA HIS A 419 -22.60 -8.95 45.73
C HIS A 419 -22.99 -7.47 45.63
N VAL A 420 -22.16 -6.58 46.17
CA VAL A 420 -22.38 -5.13 46.21
C VAL A 420 -21.15 -4.33 45.78
N GLY A 421 -20.11 -5.00 45.30
CA GLY A 421 -18.87 -4.38 44.84
C GLY A 421 -18.89 -4.00 43.36
N SER A 422 -17.71 -3.93 42.73
CA SER A 422 -17.55 -3.46 41.34
C SER A 422 -17.52 -4.61 40.33
N TYR A 423 -17.58 -4.27 39.04
CA TYR A 423 -17.37 -5.25 37.96
C TYR A 423 -15.93 -5.80 37.94
N SER A 424 -15.76 -6.97 37.33
CA SER A 424 -14.45 -7.59 37.06
C SER A 424 -13.56 -7.85 38.29
N GLU A 425 -14.12 -7.85 39.50
CA GLU A 425 -13.36 -8.13 40.71
C GLU A 425 -13.36 -9.62 41.09
N VAL A 426 -12.37 -10.03 41.88
CA VAL A 426 -12.28 -11.37 42.46
C VAL A 426 -12.57 -11.26 43.94
N VAL A 427 -13.70 -11.81 44.38
CA VAL A 427 -14.10 -11.78 45.78
C VAL A 427 -13.61 -13.04 46.47
N THR A 428 -12.83 -12.88 47.55
CA THR A 428 -12.33 -13.99 48.39
C THR A 428 -13.01 -13.94 49.75
N ASN A 429 -13.76 -14.99 50.09
CA ASN A 429 -14.26 -15.19 51.45
C ASN A 429 -13.32 -16.10 52.24
N THR A 430 -13.04 -15.77 53.50
CA THR A 430 -12.05 -16.46 54.33
C THR A 430 -12.65 -16.86 55.67
N ALA A 431 -12.82 -18.17 55.88
CA ALA A 431 -13.20 -18.74 57.16
C ALA A 431 -11.96 -19.19 57.94
N ASN A 432 -11.90 -18.84 59.22
CA ASN A 432 -10.82 -19.17 60.14
C ASN A 432 -11.38 -20.05 61.26
N TYR A 433 -10.63 -21.02 61.75
CA TYR A 433 -10.98 -21.74 62.97
C TYR A 433 -9.84 -21.74 63.97
N TYR A 434 -10.23 -21.71 65.24
CA TYR A 434 -9.35 -21.65 66.39
C TYR A 434 -9.70 -22.77 67.35
N LEU A 435 -8.70 -23.54 67.75
CA LEU A 435 -8.79 -24.52 68.82
C LEU A 435 -7.95 -24.02 70.00
N THR A 436 -8.60 -23.45 71.01
CA THR A 436 -7.92 -22.79 72.14
C THR A 436 -6.96 -23.71 72.90
N ALA A 437 -7.29 -25.00 72.98
CA ALA A 437 -6.46 -26.01 73.65
C ALA A 437 -5.21 -26.41 72.85
N GLN A 438 -5.19 -26.22 71.52
CA GLN A 438 -4.09 -26.60 70.63
C GLN A 438 -3.94 -25.61 69.45
N PRO A 439 -3.32 -24.44 69.69
CA PRO A 439 -3.22 -23.38 68.68
C PRO A 439 -2.45 -23.75 67.41
N SER A 440 -1.59 -24.78 67.47
CA SER A 440 -0.87 -25.30 66.30
C SER A 440 -1.77 -25.99 65.27
N LEU A 441 -3.02 -26.26 65.63
CA LEU A 441 -4.05 -26.84 64.77
C LEU A 441 -5.06 -25.80 64.28
N ASN A 442 -4.80 -24.50 64.49
CA ASN A 442 -5.63 -23.47 63.88
C ASN A 442 -5.41 -23.46 62.36
N GLY A 443 -6.40 -23.00 61.61
CA GLY A 443 -6.25 -22.89 60.17
C GLY A 443 -7.32 -22.04 59.52
N THR A 444 -7.20 -21.95 58.20
CA THR A 444 -8.03 -21.08 57.37
C THR A 444 -8.47 -21.83 56.11
N ALA A 445 -9.61 -21.45 55.55
CA ALA A 445 -10.08 -21.92 54.27
C ALA A 445 -10.71 -20.74 53.51
N ASN A 446 -10.43 -20.69 52.21
CA ASN A 446 -10.85 -19.59 51.34
C ASN A 446 -11.74 -20.13 50.23
N ALA A 447 -12.72 -19.33 49.82
CA ALA A 447 -13.48 -19.53 48.58
C ALA A 447 -13.42 -18.26 47.75
N THR A 448 -13.19 -18.41 46.44
CA THR A 448 -13.17 -17.28 45.50
C THR A 448 -14.26 -17.43 44.45
N PHE A 449 -14.82 -16.29 44.05
CA PHE A 449 -15.65 -16.17 42.86
C PHE A 449 -15.22 -14.92 42.09
N THR A 450 -15.47 -14.91 40.79
CA THR A 450 -15.23 -13.75 39.91
C THR A 450 -16.54 -13.06 39.61
N VAL A 451 -16.50 -11.74 39.51
CA VAL A 451 -17.64 -10.93 39.09
C VAL A 451 -17.54 -10.69 37.59
N SER A 452 -18.67 -10.77 36.87
CA SER A 452 -18.70 -10.46 35.44
C SER A 452 -18.19 -9.03 35.19
N GLY A 453 -17.59 -8.83 34.02
CA GLY A 453 -17.23 -7.49 33.58
C GLY A 453 -18.48 -6.67 33.25
N PRO A 454 -18.35 -5.36 32.99
CA PRO A 454 -19.47 -4.62 32.45
C PRO A 454 -19.81 -5.12 31.03
N PRO A 455 -21.04 -4.90 30.53
CA PRO A 455 -21.30 -4.99 29.10
C PRO A 455 -20.44 -3.96 28.36
N ASN A 456 -20.02 -4.28 27.14
CA ASN A 456 -19.27 -3.38 26.27
C ASN A 456 -19.90 -3.48 24.89
N VAL A 457 -20.66 -2.48 24.46
CA VAL A 457 -21.32 -2.54 23.17
C VAL A 457 -20.66 -1.59 22.19
N SER A 458 -20.35 -2.11 21.00
CA SER A 458 -19.73 -1.31 19.95
C SER A 458 -20.62 -1.22 18.73
N VAL A 459 -20.55 -0.08 18.05
CA VAL A 459 -21.18 0.12 16.75
C VAL A 459 -20.14 0.46 15.70
N GLY A 460 -20.23 -0.19 14.56
CA GLY A 460 -19.46 0.12 13.36
C GLY A 460 -20.40 0.53 12.22
N LYS A 461 -19.89 1.32 11.28
CA LYS A 461 -20.66 1.77 10.13
C LYS A 461 -19.82 1.86 8.87
N SER A 462 -20.36 1.34 7.78
CA SER A 462 -19.74 1.39 6.46
C SER A 462 -20.78 1.68 5.38
N VAL A 463 -20.32 2.09 4.21
CA VAL A 463 -21.15 2.35 3.03
C VAL A 463 -20.64 1.53 1.85
N SER A 464 -21.56 0.99 1.05
CA SER A 464 -21.22 0.13 -0.10
C SER A 464 -20.60 0.88 -1.28
N ALA A 465 -20.76 2.20 -1.34
CA ALA A 465 -20.31 3.03 -2.46
C ALA A 465 -18.92 3.62 -2.21
N THR A 466 -18.14 3.71 -3.29
CA THR A 466 -16.87 4.44 -3.31
C THR A 466 -17.12 5.94 -3.45
N SER A 467 -16.33 6.75 -2.74
CA SER A 467 -16.36 8.22 -2.87
C SER A 467 -15.36 8.67 -3.95
N PRO A 468 -15.75 9.54 -4.91
CA PRO A 468 -17.08 10.14 -5.06
C PRO A 468 -18.09 9.20 -5.74
N ALA A 469 -19.33 9.20 -5.23
CA ALA A 469 -20.47 8.49 -5.82
C ALA A 469 -21.27 9.38 -6.79
N LEU A 470 -22.23 8.79 -7.50
CA LEU A 470 -23.06 9.48 -8.49
C LEU A 470 -24.53 9.63 -8.03
N PRO A 471 -25.24 10.71 -8.41
CA PRO A 471 -26.69 10.81 -8.19
C PRO A 471 -27.44 9.62 -8.78
N GLY A 472 -28.45 9.13 -8.07
CA GLY A 472 -29.23 7.94 -8.45
C GLY A 472 -28.57 6.59 -8.17
N GLN A 473 -27.31 6.56 -7.74
CA GLN A 473 -26.62 5.32 -7.42
C GLN A 473 -27.28 4.59 -6.24
N PRO A 474 -27.55 3.27 -6.36
CA PRO A 474 -27.97 2.46 -5.23
C PRO A 474 -26.81 2.32 -4.24
N ILE A 475 -27.09 2.56 -2.96
CA ILE A 475 -26.13 2.38 -1.88
C ILE A 475 -26.76 1.63 -0.72
N SER A 476 -25.94 1.00 0.10
CA SER A 476 -26.33 0.48 1.39
C SER A 476 -25.38 0.96 2.48
N TYR A 477 -25.95 1.33 3.62
CA TYR A 477 -25.22 1.50 4.86
C TYR A 477 -25.31 0.22 5.67
N THR A 478 -24.17 -0.34 6.04
CA THR A 478 -24.10 -1.49 6.95
C THR A 478 -23.70 -0.98 8.32
N ILE A 479 -24.58 -1.20 9.29
CA ILE A 479 -24.36 -0.93 10.71
C ILE A 479 -24.06 -2.27 11.37
N SER A 480 -22.86 -2.41 11.92
CA SER A 480 -22.49 -3.57 12.75
C SER A 480 -22.69 -3.23 14.21
N VAL A 481 -23.34 -4.11 14.95
CA VAL A 481 -23.55 -4.00 16.39
C VAL A 481 -22.95 -5.23 17.04
N ALA A 482 -22.17 -5.05 18.10
CA ALA A 482 -21.61 -6.15 18.87
C ALA A 482 -21.71 -5.87 20.36
N ASN A 483 -21.89 -6.93 21.15
CA ASN A 483 -21.52 -6.95 22.55
C ASN A 483 -20.15 -7.63 22.64
N GLU A 484 -19.11 -6.84 22.85
CA GLU A 484 -17.72 -7.30 22.93
C GLU A 484 -17.37 -7.87 24.31
N SER A 485 -18.29 -7.77 25.28
CA SER A 485 -18.09 -8.41 26.58
C SER A 485 -18.13 -9.93 26.42
N ALA A 486 -17.09 -10.59 26.93
CA ALA A 486 -17.00 -12.04 26.93
C ALA A 486 -17.88 -12.70 28.00
N THR A 487 -18.40 -11.92 28.96
CA THR A 487 -19.10 -12.43 30.14
C THR A 487 -20.45 -11.78 30.41
N ALA A 488 -20.64 -10.51 30.08
CA ALA A 488 -21.86 -9.78 30.41
C ALA A 488 -22.87 -9.74 29.27
N VAL A 489 -24.15 -9.81 29.62
CA VAL A 489 -25.27 -9.56 28.72
C VAL A 489 -25.54 -8.05 28.66
N ALA A 490 -25.58 -7.49 27.45
CA ALA A 490 -25.99 -6.09 27.27
C ALA A 490 -27.52 -6.00 27.18
N ARG A 491 -28.10 -5.12 28.00
CA ARG A 491 -29.57 -4.93 28.15
C ARG A 491 -29.99 -3.53 27.77
N ASN A 492 -31.29 -3.35 27.52
CA ASN A 492 -31.87 -2.06 27.12
C ASN A 492 -31.11 -1.43 25.95
N VAL A 493 -30.78 -2.27 24.95
CA VAL A 493 -29.95 -1.88 23.81
C VAL A 493 -30.78 -1.08 22.81
N ILE A 494 -30.40 0.17 22.60
CA ILE A 494 -31.07 1.09 21.67
C ILE A 494 -30.08 1.52 20.59
N LEU A 495 -30.41 1.25 19.34
CA LEU A 495 -29.67 1.72 18.17
C LEU A 495 -30.47 2.82 17.48
N THR A 496 -29.83 3.95 17.20
CA THR A 496 -30.42 5.06 16.42
C THR A 496 -29.56 5.33 15.19
N ASP A 497 -30.17 5.54 14.03
CA ASP A 497 -29.46 5.97 12.82
C ASP A 497 -30.09 7.22 12.20
N THR A 498 -29.27 8.26 11.96
CA THR A 498 -29.74 9.50 11.34
C THR A 498 -29.54 9.45 9.84
N ILE A 499 -30.54 8.92 9.13
CA ILE A 499 -30.47 8.79 7.68
C ILE A 499 -30.42 10.16 6.99
N PRO A 500 -29.40 10.44 6.15
CA PRO A 500 -29.30 11.67 5.39
C PRO A 500 -30.52 11.87 4.47
N VAL A 501 -31.05 13.09 4.41
CA VAL A 501 -32.20 13.43 3.54
C VAL A 501 -31.94 13.20 2.05
N GLN A 502 -30.66 13.12 1.66
CA GLN A 502 -30.22 12.81 0.30
C GLN A 502 -30.40 11.34 -0.08
N LEU A 503 -30.74 10.44 0.87
CA LEU A 503 -31.04 9.05 0.59
C LEU A 503 -32.57 8.86 0.47
N LEU A 504 -33.02 8.33 -0.66
CA LEU A 504 -34.44 8.08 -0.95
C LEU A 504 -34.74 6.58 -1.05
N GLY A 505 -36.03 6.22 -0.87
CA GLY A 505 -36.51 4.86 -1.10
C GLY A 505 -35.88 3.82 -0.18
N THR A 506 -35.66 4.18 1.08
CA THR A 506 -34.92 3.40 2.04
C THR A 506 -35.67 2.13 2.48
N SER A 507 -34.94 1.02 2.57
CA SER A 507 -35.40 -0.26 3.08
C SER A 507 -34.39 -0.82 4.08
N VAL A 508 -34.88 -1.57 5.07
CA VAL A 508 -34.05 -2.11 6.16
C VAL A 508 -34.07 -3.64 6.11
N SER A 509 -32.90 -4.26 6.27
CA SER A 509 -32.77 -5.68 6.55
C SER A 509 -31.87 -5.91 7.76
N VAL A 510 -32.08 -7.02 8.46
CA VAL A 510 -31.46 -7.32 9.75
C VAL A 510 -30.95 -8.75 9.74
N SER A 511 -29.76 -8.97 10.30
CA SER A 511 -29.15 -10.28 10.43
C SER A 511 -28.46 -10.41 11.80
N GLY A 512 -28.67 -11.53 12.50
CA GLY A 512 -28.02 -11.80 13.80
C GLY A 512 -28.56 -11.00 15.00
N LEU A 513 -29.53 -10.11 14.78
CA LEU A 513 -30.19 -9.31 15.82
C LEU A 513 -31.70 -9.56 15.82
N THR A 514 -32.34 -9.36 16.97
CA THR A 514 -33.80 -9.36 17.11
C THR A 514 -34.26 -7.96 17.48
N ILE A 515 -35.11 -7.35 16.64
CA ILE A 515 -35.75 -6.07 16.95
C ILE A 515 -37.00 -6.34 17.78
N LEU A 516 -37.08 -5.73 18.95
CA LEU A 516 -38.27 -5.78 19.81
C LEU A 516 -39.30 -4.73 19.37
N ASN A 517 -38.83 -3.54 19.02
CA ASN A 517 -39.67 -2.42 18.64
C ASN A 517 -38.90 -1.45 17.74
N THR A 518 -39.64 -0.71 16.92
CA THR A 518 -39.14 0.41 16.13
C THR A 518 -39.89 1.66 16.51
N THR A 519 -39.20 2.63 17.09
CA THR A 519 -39.78 3.92 17.47
C THR A 519 -39.21 5.02 16.58
N GLY A 520 -40.01 6.03 16.22
CA GLY A 520 -39.58 7.03 15.25
C GLY A 520 -39.13 6.43 13.90
N SER A 521 -38.45 7.23 13.08
CA SER A 521 -37.83 6.74 11.84
C SER A 521 -36.39 6.33 12.17
N TYR A 522 -36.09 5.02 12.13
CA TYR A 522 -34.74 4.45 12.34
C TYR A 522 -34.19 4.48 13.78
N VAL A 523 -35.06 4.35 14.79
CA VAL A 523 -34.66 3.91 16.14
C VAL A 523 -35.14 2.48 16.36
N TRP A 524 -34.21 1.61 16.75
CA TRP A 524 -34.45 0.19 16.99
C TRP A 524 -34.15 -0.16 18.45
N GLU A 525 -35.16 -0.66 19.15
CA GLU A 525 -34.98 -1.33 20.43
C GLU A 525 -34.63 -2.80 20.14
N LEU A 526 -33.43 -3.22 20.54
CA LEU A 526 -32.92 -4.57 20.33
C LEU A 526 -33.17 -5.45 21.55
N ALA A 527 -33.32 -6.74 21.33
CA ALA A 527 -33.30 -7.72 22.41
C ALA A 527 -31.92 -7.75 23.10
N ASP A 528 -31.88 -8.27 24.32
CA ASP A 528 -30.64 -8.49 25.08
C ASP A 528 -29.57 -9.17 24.20
N LEU A 529 -28.38 -8.60 24.17
CA LEU A 529 -27.25 -9.15 23.42
C LEU A 529 -26.41 -10.04 24.34
N ALA A 530 -26.36 -11.33 24.04
CA ALA A 530 -25.53 -12.29 24.75
C ALA A 530 -24.03 -11.93 24.63
N PRO A 531 -23.17 -12.45 25.52
CA PRO A 531 -21.73 -12.23 25.42
C PRO A 531 -21.18 -12.64 24.05
N ASN A 532 -20.33 -11.80 23.46
CA ASN A 532 -19.79 -11.94 22.10
C ASN A 532 -20.83 -12.00 20.96
N GLN A 533 -22.11 -11.70 21.23
CA GLN A 533 -23.12 -11.65 20.17
C GLN A 533 -22.87 -10.43 19.29
N SER A 534 -22.92 -10.65 17.98
CA SER A 534 -22.87 -9.58 16.98
C SER A 534 -23.94 -9.77 15.91
N GLY A 535 -24.28 -8.69 15.24
CA GLY A 535 -25.17 -8.70 14.10
C GLY A 535 -25.15 -7.39 13.34
N THR A 536 -25.97 -7.30 12.31
CA THR A 536 -25.97 -6.17 11.39
C THR A 536 -27.38 -5.69 11.05
N ILE A 537 -27.48 -4.38 10.84
CA ILE A 537 -28.62 -3.73 10.19
C ILE A 537 -28.10 -3.10 8.90
N VAL A 538 -28.74 -3.43 7.78
CA VAL A 538 -28.43 -2.86 6.47
C VAL A 538 -29.56 -1.93 6.05
N VAL A 539 -29.24 -0.66 5.82
CA VAL A 539 -30.15 0.33 5.28
C VAL A 539 -29.79 0.59 3.82
N SER A 540 -30.60 0.08 2.90
CA SER A 540 -30.41 0.24 1.45
C SER A 540 -31.29 1.36 0.92
N GLY A 541 -30.83 2.11 -0.08
CA GLY A 541 -31.60 3.15 -0.76
C GLY A 541 -30.89 3.68 -2.01
N PHE A 542 -31.37 4.80 -2.55
CA PHE A 542 -30.76 5.46 -3.71
C PHE A 542 -30.37 6.90 -3.36
N ILE A 543 -29.17 7.32 -3.78
CA ILE A 543 -28.78 8.73 -3.71
C ILE A 543 -29.78 9.53 -4.54
N ASN A 544 -30.33 10.61 -3.98
CA ASN A 544 -31.32 11.44 -4.64
C ASN A 544 -30.84 11.82 -6.05
N PRO A 545 -31.53 11.37 -7.12
CA PRO A 545 -31.11 11.69 -8.48
C PRO A 545 -31.14 13.20 -8.75
N ALA A 546 -32.05 13.94 -8.08
CA ALA A 546 -32.30 15.37 -8.30
C ALA A 546 -31.36 16.30 -7.53
N LEU A 547 -30.14 15.85 -7.18
CA LEU A 547 -29.12 16.74 -6.61
C LEU A 547 -28.76 17.84 -7.61
N ALA A 548 -28.64 19.07 -7.12
CA ALA A 548 -28.33 20.26 -7.92
C ALA A 548 -26.84 20.68 -7.86
N ALA A 549 -26.08 20.13 -6.91
CA ALA A 549 -24.67 20.45 -6.70
C ALA A 549 -23.94 19.28 -6.02
N ASP A 550 -22.60 19.29 -6.10
CA ASP A 550 -21.75 18.36 -5.36
C ASP A 550 -22.05 18.48 -3.86
N VAL A 551 -22.17 17.34 -3.18
CA VAL A 551 -22.55 17.30 -1.77
C VAL A 551 -21.78 16.22 -1.04
N THR A 552 -21.39 16.49 0.20
CA THR A 552 -20.93 15.47 1.14
C THR A 552 -21.93 15.40 2.27
N PHE A 553 -22.41 14.19 2.58
CA PHE A 553 -23.28 13.95 3.71
C PHE A 553 -22.74 12.80 4.57
N THR A 554 -23.02 12.88 5.87
CA THR A 554 -22.57 11.91 6.86
C THR A 554 -23.78 11.17 7.40
N ASN A 555 -23.70 9.84 7.43
CA ASN A 555 -24.66 9.01 8.14
C ASN A 555 -24.04 8.57 9.47
N THR A 556 -24.78 8.73 10.57
CA THR A 556 -24.30 8.48 11.93
C THR A 556 -25.25 7.54 12.65
N ALA A 557 -24.71 6.39 13.07
CA ALA A 557 -25.38 5.46 13.96
C ALA A 557 -24.83 5.63 15.38
N THR A 558 -25.72 5.65 16.37
CA THR A 558 -25.38 5.69 17.79
C THR A 558 -26.03 4.50 18.48
N LEU A 559 -25.29 3.89 19.40
CA LEU A 559 -25.72 2.75 20.20
C LEU A 559 -25.68 3.14 21.68
N SER A 560 -26.58 2.55 22.47
CA SER A 560 -26.53 2.65 23.92
C SER A 560 -27.02 1.35 24.53
N ALA A 561 -26.38 0.91 25.61
CA ALA A 561 -26.85 -0.17 26.47
C ALA A 561 -26.73 0.24 27.94
N GLU A 562 -27.54 -0.36 28.80
CA GLU A 562 -27.44 -0.12 30.24
C GLU A 562 -26.14 -0.71 30.80
N GLY A 563 -25.41 0.09 31.58
CA GLY A 563 -24.21 -0.34 32.28
C GLY A 563 -22.94 -0.41 31.43
N ASP A 564 -23.00 0.04 30.17
CA ASP A 564 -21.82 0.19 29.32
C ASP A 564 -20.97 1.40 29.75
N PRO A 565 -19.70 1.18 30.19
CA PRO A 565 -18.84 2.23 30.68
C PRO A 565 -18.06 2.96 29.58
N ASP A 566 -18.01 2.43 28.34
CA ASP A 566 -17.24 3.01 27.25
C ASP A 566 -18.15 3.72 26.23
N PRO A 567 -18.26 5.05 26.26
CA PRO A 567 -19.06 5.76 25.26
C PRO A 567 -18.33 5.95 23.92
N THR A 568 -17.07 5.55 23.78
CA THR A 568 -16.23 5.94 22.64
C THR A 568 -16.45 5.08 21.38
N ASP A 569 -16.93 3.85 21.55
CA ASP A 569 -17.32 2.91 20.49
C ASP A 569 -18.84 2.88 20.25
N ASN A 570 -19.59 3.70 20.98
CA ASN A 570 -21.05 3.83 20.92
C ASN A 570 -21.54 4.77 19.81
N SER A 571 -20.66 5.24 18.92
CA SER A 571 -21.05 6.05 17.77
C SER A 571 -20.14 5.80 16.58
N ALA A 572 -20.73 5.50 15.43
CA ALA A 572 -20.02 5.32 14.17
C ALA A 572 -20.62 6.19 13.06
N SER A 573 -19.75 6.92 12.37
CA SER A 573 -20.12 7.81 11.28
C SER A 573 -19.34 7.48 10.01
N VAL A 574 -20.02 7.56 8.87
CA VAL A 574 -19.38 7.44 7.55
C VAL A 574 -19.87 8.56 6.65
N ALA A 575 -18.92 9.30 6.06
CA ALA A 575 -19.19 10.36 5.11
C ALA A 575 -19.12 9.82 3.67
N LEU A 576 -20.03 10.29 2.82
CA LEU A 576 -20.03 9.99 1.39
C LEU A 576 -20.08 11.31 0.62
N THR A 577 -19.13 11.49 -0.29
CA THR A 577 -19.16 12.59 -1.26
C THR A 577 -19.83 12.12 -2.54
N VAL A 578 -20.75 12.93 -3.05
CA VAL A 578 -21.42 12.73 -4.33
C VAL A 578 -21.03 13.88 -5.24
N GLN A 579 -20.57 13.54 -6.45
CA GLN A 579 -20.21 14.52 -7.46
C GLN A 579 -21.09 14.36 -8.70
N LEU A 580 -21.58 15.48 -9.21
CA LEU A 580 -22.23 15.51 -10.51
C LEU A 580 -21.17 15.47 -11.61
N PRO A 581 -21.46 14.87 -12.76
CA PRO A 581 -20.62 15.01 -13.95
C PRO A 581 -20.46 16.45 -14.38
N ARG A 582 -19.37 16.69 -15.10
CA ARG A 582 -19.06 18.00 -15.67
C ARG A 582 -19.33 17.97 -17.16
N VAL A 583 -20.18 18.89 -17.62
CA VAL A 583 -20.52 19.05 -19.03
C VAL A 583 -19.78 20.23 -19.63
N GLN A 584 -19.16 20.03 -20.79
CA GLN A 584 -18.36 21.04 -21.49
C GLN A 584 -18.43 20.84 -23.00
N LEU A 585 -18.06 21.88 -23.74
CA LEU A 585 -17.81 21.75 -25.17
C LEU A 585 -16.47 21.06 -25.41
N GLY A 586 -16.43 20.25 -26.46
CA GLY A 586 -15.18 19.75 -27.03
C GLY A 586 -14.42 20.87 -27.73
N THR A 587 -13.31 20.51 -28.37
CA THR A 587 -12.62 21.43 -29.28
C THR A 587 -13.56 21.82 -30.41
N ALA A 588 -13.70 23.12 -30.68
CA ALA A 588 -14.40 23.63 -31.85
C ALA A 588 -13.89 22.92 -33.11
N ALA A 589 -14.78 22.64 -34.06
CA ALA A 589 -14.33 22.23 -35.39
C ALA A 589 -13.46 23.36 -35.96
N THR A 590 -12.33 23.01 -36.57
CA THR A 590 -11.61 23.94 -37.44
C THR A 590 -12.56 24.40 -38.54
N ALA A 591 -12.63 25.72 -38.76
CA ALA A 591 -13.19 26.40 -39.93
C ALA A 591 -14.06 25.53 -40.85
N VAL A 592 -15.37 25.75 -40.80
CA VAL A 592 -16.33 25.03 -41.64
C VAL A 592 -16.54 25.84 -42.91
N GLY A 593 -16.24 25.24 -44.07
CA GLY A 593 -16.53 25.88 -45.35
C GLY A 593 -18.01 25.83 -45.68
N GLU A 594 -18.49 26.85 -46.37
CA GLU A 594 -19.68 26.75 -47.22
C GLU A 594 -19.32 25.72 -48.31
N PRO A 595 -20.00 24.57 -48.46
CA PRO A 595 -21.44 24.49 -48.64
C PRO A 595 -22.12 23.44 -47.74
N ASN A 596 -23.33 23.76 -47.26
CA ASN A 596 -24.39 22.83 -46.81
C ASN A 596 -24.01 21.70 -45.82
N SER A 597 -22.84 21.76 -45.19
CA SER A 597 -22.42 20.82 -44.15
C SER A 597 -22.61 21.49 -42.79
N PRO A 598 -23.40 20.89 -41.88
CA PRO A 598 -23.59 21.50 -40.58
C PRO A 598 -22.25 21.57 -39.84
N ALA A 599 -22.01 22.68 -39.17
CA ALA A 599 -20.93 22.79 -38.23
C ALA A 599 -21.23 21.85 -37.04
N LEU A 600 -20.39 20.83 -36.86
CA LEU A 600 -20.55 19.82 -35.81
C LEU A 600 -19.67 20.17 -34.61
N LEU A 601 -20.27 20.19 -33.43
CA LEU A 601 -19.52 20.36 -32.19
C LEU A 601 -19.89 19.29 -31.16
N ASN A 602 -18.87 18.64 -30.61
CA ASN A 602 -19.04 17.67 -29.53
C ASN A 602 -19.36 18.39 -28.22
N VAL A 603 -20.36 17.91 -27.51
CA VAL A 603 -20.61 18.21 -26.10
C VAL A 603 -20.24 16.96 -25.31
N THR A 604 -19.44 17.12 -24.26
CA THR A 604 -18.84 16.00 -23.53
C THR A 604 -19.14 16.06 -22.05
N LEU A 605 -19.24 14.88 -21.43
CA LEU A 605 -19.23 14.67 -20.00
C LEU A 605 -17.88 14.08 -19.58
N ASP A 606 -17.36 14.53 -18.44
CA ASP A 606 -16.12 13.97 -17.84
C ASP A 606 -16.28 12.51 -17.38
N ARG A 607 -17.52 12.06 -17.13
CA ARG A 607 -17.88 10.69 -16.77
C ARG A 607 -19.32 10.38 -17.14
N ALA A 608 -19.61 9.10 -17.37
CA ALA A 608 -20.95 8.60 -17.66
C ALA A 608 -21.90 8.71 -16.45
N GLN A 609 -23.20 8.92 -16.68
CA GLN A 609 -24.27 8.69 -15.69
C GLN A 609 -25.08 7.45 -16.01
N PRO A 610 -25.03 6.39 -15.18
CA PRO A 610 -25.82 5.17 -15.43
C PRO A 610 -27.30 5.28 -15.02
N TYR A 611 -27.65 6.21 -14.13
CA TYR A 611 -28.91 6.13 -13.38
C TYR A 611 -30.01 7.09 -13.85
N ARG A 612 -29.65 8.14 -14.60
CA ARG A 612 -30.60 9.07 -15.23
C ARG A 612 -29.98 9.73 -16.46
N PRO A 613 -30.78 10.22 -17.41
CA PRO A 613 -30.27 11.08 -18.47
C PRO A 613 -29.79 12.43 -17.91
N ILE A 614 -28.82 13.04 -18.60
CA ILE A 614 -28.39 14.43 -18.37
C ILE A 614 -28.89 15.29 -19.52
N THR A 615 -29.30 16.52 -19.23
CA THR A 615 -29.63 17.51 -20.26
C THR A 615 -28.84 18.79 -20.10
N VAL A 616 -28.52 19.45 -21.22
CA VAL A 616 -27.94 20.80 -21.25
C VAL A 616 -28.49 21.55 -22.46
N THR A 617 -28.72 22.85 -22.35
CA THR A 617 -29.19 23.67 -23.48
C THR A 617 -28.00 24.25 -24.24
N ALA A 618 -27.93 24.01 -25.54
CA ALA A 618 -26.97 24.61 -26.46
C ALA A 618 -27.66 25.71 -27.28
N THR A 619 -27.11 26.93 -27.26
CA THR A 619 -27.68 28.09 -27.95
C THR A 619 -26.61 28.79 -28.77
N THR A 620 -26.91 29.15 -30.01
CA THR A 620 -26.02 29.97 -30.84
C THR A 620 -26.27 31.46 -30.62
N SER A 621 -25.24 32.27 -30.84
CA SER A 621 -25.34 33.73 -30.88
C SER A 621 -24.41 34.29 -31.95
N ASP A 622 -24.84 35.37 -32.58
CA ASP A 622 -24.11 36.04 -33.67
C ASP A 622 -22.72 36.51 -33.23
N GLY A 623 -21.81 36.57 -34.19
CA GLY A 623 -20.50 37.20 -34.08
C GLY A 623 -20.33 38.19 -35.24
N THR A 624 -19.41 37.90 -36.15
CA THR A 624 -19.41 38.56 -37.47
C THR A 624 -20.38 37.88 -38.42
N ALA A 625 -20.54 36.56 -38.29
CA ALA A 625 -21.62 35.79 -38.92
C ALA A 625 -22.94 36.00 -38.15
N ASN A 626 -24.02 36.24 -38.88
CA ASN A 626 -25.38 36.53 -38.46
C ASN A 626 -26.34 35.38 -38.78
N ALA A 627 -27.25 35.11 -37.84
CA ALA A 627 -28.29 34.12 -38.05
C ALA A 627 -29.26 34.53 -39.17
N GLY A 628 -29.49 33.63 -40.10
CA GLY A 628 -30.43 33.80 -41.23
C GLY A 628 -29.79 34.27 -42.53
N SER A 629 -28.57 34.82 -42.49
CA SER A 629 -27.71 34.96 -43.67
C SER A 629 -26.72 33.81 -43.74
N ASP A 630 -25.94 33.59 -42.68
CA ASP A 630 -24.71 32.76 -42.75
C ASP A 630 -24.90 31.41 -42.03
N TYR A 631 -25.78 31.37 -41.02
CA TYR A 631 -26.13 30.13 -40.32
C TYR A 631 -27.57 30.13 -39.80
N THR A 632 -28.12 28.96 -39.47
CA THR A 632 -29.43 28.85 -38.80
C THR A 632 -29.25 28.84 -37.29
N ALA A 633 -29.78 29.85 -36.59
CA ALA A 633 -29.75 29.89 -35.13
C ALA A 633 -30.45 28.68 -34.50
N ILE A 634 -29.84 28.10 -33.48
CA ILE A 634 -30.40 27.00 -32.71
C ILE A 634 -30.55 27.35 -31.22
N THR A 635 -31.58 26.78 -30.61
CA THR A 635 -31.69 26.61 -29.16
C THR A 635 -32.14 25.17 -28.94
N GLN A 636 -31.19 24.28 -28.67
CA GLN A 636 -31.39 22.84 -28.62
C GLN A 636 -31.15 22.30 -27.22
N THR A 637 -32.03 21.41 -26.75
CA THR A 637 -31.73 20.60 -25.56
C THR A 637 -30.93 19.37 -25.98
N VAL A 638 -29.68 19.30 -25.54
CA VAL A 638 -28.78 18.16 -25.73
C VAL A 638 -29.04 17.14 -24.63
N VAL A 639 -29.29 15.89 -25.00
CA VAL A 639 -29.59 14.81 -24.06
C VAL A 639 -28.48 13.76 -24.12
N PHE A 640 -27.89 13.46 -22.96
CA PHE A 640 -27.02 12.31 -22.78
C PHE A 640 -27.88 11.18 -22.19
N ALA A 641 -28.07 10.11 -22.96
CA ALA A 641 -28.70 8.90 -22.45
C ALA A 641 -27.83 8.28 -21.34
N PRO A 642 -28.40 7.41 -20.48
CA PRO A 642 -27.60 6.72 -19.49
C PRO A 642 -26.38 6.01 -20.11
N ASN A 643 -25.22 6.16 -19.47
CA ASN A 643 -23.91 5.68 -19.91
C ASN A 643 -23.31 6.36 -21.14
N GLN A 644 -23.93 7.42 -21.67
CA GLN A 644 -23.37 8.23 -22.75
C GLN A 644 -22.49 9.36 -22.19
N THR A 645 -21.34 9.62 -22.80
CA THR A 645 -20.44 10.72 -22.42
C THR A 645 -20.25 11.77 -23.52
N THR A 646 -20.72 11.51 -24.74
CA THR A 646 -20.54 12.43 -25.87
C THR A 646 -21.85 12.55 -26.63
N ALA A 647 -22.25 13.78 -26.93
CA ALA A 647 -23.33 14.12 -27.85
C ALA A 647 -22.80 15.11 -28.90
N VAL A 648 -23.43 15.15 -30.06
CA VAL A 648 -23.04 16.06 -31.15
C VAL A 648 -24.15 17.07 -31.36
N VAL A 649 -23.80 18.36 -31.40
CA VAL A 649 -24.68 19.44 -31.83
C VAL A 649 -24.34 19.78 -33.28
N ALA A 650 -25.36 19.85 -34.12
CA ALA A 650 -25.23 20.21 -35.53
C ALA A 650 -25.88 21.57 -35.78
N ILE A 651 -25.08 22.54 -36.22
CA ILE A 651 -25.54 23.89 -36.57
C ILE A 651 -25.57 23.98 -38.10
N PRO A 652 -26.73 24.15 -38.75
CA PRO A 652 -26.78 24.33 -40.20
C PRO A 652 -26.08 25.61 -40.63
N ILE A 653 -25.13 25.49 -41.54
CA ILE A 653 -24.49 26.62 -42.24
C ILE A 653 -25.29 26.90 -43.52
N LEU A 654 -25.56 28.17 -43.79
CA LEU A 654 -26.23 28.64 -44.99
C LEU A 654 -25.17 28.94 -46.05
N ASP A 655 -25.49 28.64 -47.29
CA ASP A 655 -24.58 28.77 -48.45
C ASP A 655 -25.24 29.77 -49.39
N ASP A 656 -24.50 30.78 -49.83
CA ASP A 656 -25.01 31.76 -50.79
C ASP A 656 -24.08 32.02 -51.99
N THR A 657 -24.00 33.25 -52.49
CA THR A 657 -23.18 33.63 -53.66
C THR A 657 -22.43 34.94 -53.43
N VAL A 658 -22.38 35.42 -52.19
CA VAL A 658 -21.79 36.70 -51.80
C VAL A 658 -20.44 36.42 -51.14
N GLN A 659 -19.38 37.02 -51.69
CA GLN A 659 -18.07 37.01 -51.04
C GLN A 659 -18.10 37.84 -49.75
N GLU A 660 -17.97 37.18 -48.61
CA GLU A 660 -18.05 37.77 -47.26
C GLU A 660 -16.73 37.61 -46.46
N GLY A 661 -15.80 36.77 -46.93
CA GLY A 661 -14.59 36.41 -46.18
C GLY A 661 -14.89 35.48 -44.99
N SER A 662 -13.90 35.20 -44.14
CA SER A 662 -14.14 34.33 -42.97
C SER A 662 -14.85 35.06 -41.85
N GLU A 663 -15.88 34.43 -41.29
CA GLU A 663 -16.74 35.01 -40.27
C GLU A 663 -16.96 34.06 -39.09
N ASP A 664 -17.27 34.59 -37.91
CA ASP A 664 -17.43 33.81 -36.69
C ASP A 664 -18.83 33.94 -36.07
N PHE A 665 -19.34 32.85 -35.48
CA PHE A 665 -20.47 32.85 -34.54
C PHE A 665 -20.12 32.05 -33.27
N ASN A 666 -20.93 32.12 -32.22
CA ASN A 666 -20.66 31.42 -30.95
C ASN A 666 -21.72 30.36 -30.63
N LEU A 667 -21.31 29.28 -29.96
CA LEU A 667 -22.18 28.30 -29.31
C LEU A 667 -21.94 28.31 -27.80
N THR A 668 -22.99 28.52 -27.00
CA THR A 668 -22.93 28.53 -25.53
C THR A 668 -23.80 27.43 -24.92
N LEU A 669 -23.28 26.75 -23.90
CA LEU A 669 -24.00 25.80 -23.06
C LEU A 669 -24.60 26.51 -21.84
N SER A 670 -25.85 26.18 -21.50
CA SER A 670 -26.58 26.72 -20.36
C SER A 670 -27.53 25.69 -19.74
N ALA A 671 -28.04 25.99 -18.54
CA ALA A 671 -29.07 25.22 -17.84
C ALA A 671 -28.82 23.68 -17.81
N PRO A 672 -27.68 23.20 -17.29
CA PRO A 672 -27.48 21.77 -17.12
C PRO A 672 -28.46 21.20 -16.07
N ASP A 673 -29.03 20.03 -16.33
CA ASP A 673 -29.72 19.20 -15.33
C ASP A 673 -28.99 17.87 -15.20
N GLY A 674 -28.61 17.53 -13.97
CA GLY A 674 -27.81 16.34 -13.65
C GLY A 674 -26.34 16.43 -13.97
N ALA A 675 -25.85 17.62 -14.33
CA ALA A 675 -24.44 17.93 -14.49
C ALA A 675 -24.13 19.34 -13.98
N ILE A 676 -22.85 19.64 -13.85
CA ILE A 676 -22.31 20.99 -13.60
C ILE A 676 -21.65 21.48 -14.88
N LEU A 677 -21.87 22.73 -15.27
CA LEU A 677 -21.15 23.34 -16.39
C LEU A 677 -19.65 23.47 -16.06
N ALA A 678 -18.81 23.01 -16.97
CA ALA A 678 -17.35 23.17 -16.93
C ALA A 678 -16.84 23.97 -18.13
N ALA A 679 -15.59 24.41 -18.03
CA ALA A 679 -14.94 25.17 -19.10
C ALA A 679 -14.27 24.21 -20.11
N PRO A 680 -14.39 24.46 -21.42
CA PRO A 680 -15.11 25.59 -22.03
C PRO A 680 -16.62 25.34 -22.12
N ALA A 681 -17.41 26.32 -21.69
CA ALA A 681 -18.89 26.32 -21.85
C ALA A 681 -19.35 27.12 -23.08
N SER A 682 -18.42 27.82 -23.75
CA SER A 682 -18.64 28.55 -24.99
C SER A 682 -17.53 28.22 -25.98
N ALA A 683 -17.88 28.12 -27.25
CA ALA A 683 -16.93 27.92 -28.35
C ALA A 683 -17.29 28.86 -29.50
N THR A 684 -16.26 29.43 -30.12
CA THR A 684 -16.38 30.22 -31.36
C THR A 684 -16.21 29.28 -32.55
N MET A 685 -17.07 29.44 -33.55
CA MET A 685 -17.12 28.65 -34.77
C MET A 685 -16.89 29.59 -35.95
N THR A 686 -15.94 29.25 -36.81
CA THR A 686 -15.61 30.05 -38.00
C THR A 686 -16.24 29.42 -39.25
N ILE A 687 -16.92 30.24 -40.04
CA ILE A 687 -17.40 29.96 -41.39
C ILE A 687 -16.34 30.49 -42.36
N VAL A 688 -15.90 29.66 -43.29
CA VAL A 688 -15.00 30.07 -44.36
C VAL A 688 -15.80 30.18 -45.64
N ASP A 689 -15.90 31.41 -46.12
CA ASP A 689 -16.47 31.79 -47.41
C ASP A 689 -15.85 30.96 -48.54
N ASN A 690 -16.71 30.41 -49.39
CA ASN A 690 -16.34 29.61 -50.56
C ASN A 690 -16.54 30.34 -51.89
N ASP A 691 -17.02 31.58 -51.86
CA ASP A 691 -17.30 32.36 -53.05
C ASP A 691 -16.04 33.03 -53.60
N ASP A 692 -15.86 32.98 -54.92
CA ASP A 692 -14.66 33.47 -55.60
C ASP A 692 -14.81 34.94 -56.07
N THR A 693 -13.73 35.74 -56.02
CA THR A 693 -13.70 37.12 -56.56
C THR A 693 -13.05 37.22 -57.94
N THR A 694 -13.59 38.06 -58.81
CA THR A 694 -12.99 38.35 -60.13
C THR A 694 -11.65 39.10 -60.00
N GLY A 695 -10.58 38.59 -60.62
CA GLY A 695 -9.27 39.27 -60.64
C GLY A 695 -8.13 38.45 -61.27
N VAL A 696 -6.97 39.09 -61.51
CA VAL A 696 -5.73 38.43 -61.96
C VAL A 696 -4.69 38.50 -60.85
N LEU A 697 -4.17 37.35 -60.43
CA LEU A 697 -3.21 37.23 -59.34
C LEU A 697 -1.82 36.92 -59.92
N ILE A 698 -0.82 37.73 -59.56
CA ILE A 698 0.58 37.61 -60.01
C ILE A 698 1.49 37.51 -58.78
N THR A 699 2.37 36.50 -58.73
CA THR A 699 3.30 36.31 -57.61
C THR A 699 4.59 35.58 -58.01
N PRO A 700 5.79 36.04 -57.60
CA PRO A 700 6.06 37.37 -57.04
C PRO A 700 6.01 38.48 -58.10
N ALA A 701 5.85 39.73 -57.66
CA ALA A 701 5.87 40.91 -58.55
C ALA A 701 7.26 41.58 -58.66
N LEU A 702 8.24 41.13 -57.89
CA LEU A 702 9.62 41.60 -57.93
C LEU A 702 10.55 40.41 -58.18
N LEU A 703 11.38 40.53 -59.20
CA LEU A 703 12.31 39.51 -59.67
C LEU A 703 13.76 40.02 -59.60
N ALA A 704 14.72 39.10 -59.59
CA ALA A 704 16.14 39.42 -59.72
C ALA A 704 16.78 38.60 -60.85
N VAL A 705 17.25 39.28 -61.89
CA VAL A 705 17.85 38.68 -63.08
C VAL A 705 19.23 39.29 -63.36
N ALA A 706 20.04 38.63 -64.19
CA ALA A 706 21.36 39.15 -64.58
C ALA A 706 21.63 38.90 -66.06
N GLU A 707 22.30 39.85 -66.71
CA GLU A 707 22.76 39.75 -68.09
C GLU A 707 23.73 38.57 -68.24
N GLY A 708 23.55 37.80 -69.31
CA GLY A 708 24.32 36.57 -69.57
C GLY A 708 24.23 35.50 -68.47
N GLY A 709 23.28 35.64 -67.52
CA GLY A 709 23.34 34.96 -66.23
C GLY A 709 21.99 34.50 -65.67
N ALA A 710 21.68 34.93 -64.45
CA ALA A 710 20.55 34.43 -63.65
C ALA A 710 19.19 34.83 -64.25
N MET A 711 18.26 33.87 -64.26
CA MET A 711 16.87 34.06 -64.64
C MET A 711 15.98 33.91 -63.40
N ASP A 712 14.78 34.48 -63.44
CA ASP A 712 13.79 34.39 -62.37
C ASP A 712 12.38 34.18 -62.96
N SER A 713 11.37 33.90 -62.13
CA SER A 713 10.03 33.59 -62.62
C SER A 713 8.91 34.09 -61.71
N TYR A 714 7.75 34.33 -62.31
CA TYR A 714 6.50 34.62 -61.60
C TYR A 714 5.35 33.73 -62.09
N GLU A 715 4.36 33.53 -61.22
CA GLU A 715 3.15 32.77 -61.50
C GLU A 715 1.96 33.70 -61.75
N VAL A 716 1.03 33.27 -62.60
CA VAL A 716 -0.22 33.98 -62.91
C VAL A 716 -1.40 33.01 -62.78
N ARG A 717 -2.50 33.44 -62.15
CA ARG A 717 -3.81 32.75 -62.17
C ARG A 717 -4.98 33.74 -62.10
N LEU A 718 -6.21 33.27 -62.29
CA LEU A 718 -7.43 34.08 -62.09
C LEU A 718 -8.01 33.87 -60.69
N GLY A 719 -8.82 34.83 -60.23
CA GLY A 719 -9.48 34.81 -58.93
C GLY A 719 -10.81 34.06 -58.89
N SER A 720 -11.48 33.88 -60.04
CA SER A 720 -12.74 33.13 -60.21
C SER A 720 -12.82 32.47 -61.59
N ALA A 721 -13.68 31.46 -61.74
CA ALA A 721 -13.93 30.83 -63.05
C ALA A 721 -14.50 31.84 -64.06
N PRO A 722 -13.84 32.09 -65.20
CA PRO A 722 -14.37 32.99 -66.20
C PRO A 722 -15.43 32.30 -67.05
N THR A 723 -16.42 33.06 -67.49
CA THR A 723 -17.53 32.62 -68.36
C THR A 723 -17.12 32.47 -69.83
N ASP A 724 -16.01 33.10 -70.23
CA ASP A 724 -15.34 32.91 -71.51
C ASP A 724 -13.82 32.87 -71.29
N THR A 725 -13.06 32.41 -72.27
CA THR A 725 -11.61 32.30 -72.19
C THR A 725 -10.96 33.67 -71.92
N VAL A 726 -10.07 33.75 -70.94
CA VAL A 726 -9.29 34.95 -70.62
C VAL A 726 -7.89 34.79 -71.18
N THR A 727 -7.46 35.78 -71.97
CA THR A 727 -6.09 35.88 -72.48
C THR A 727 -5.37 37.02 -71.79
N ILE A 728 -4.16 36.75 -71.28
CA ILE A 728 -3.29 37.74 -70.67
C ILE A 728 -2.06 37.88 -71.57
N THR A 729 -1.92 39.02 -72.25
CA THR A 729 -0.71 39.32 -73.03
C THR A 729 0.37 39.85 -72.10
N ILE A 730 1.58 39.30 -72.24
CA ILE A 730 2.77 39.65 -71.49
C ILE A 730 3.67 40.51 -72.38
N ALA A 731 4.00 41.71 -71.92
CA ALA A 731 4.81 42.68 -72.64
C ALA A 731 6.03 43.09 -71.78
N PRO A 732 7.17 42.39 -71.90
CA PRO A 732 8.43 42.89 -71.37
C PRO A 732 8.85 44.18 -72.09
N ASP A 733 9.62 45.02 -71.42
CA ASP A 733 10.33 46.13 -72.04
C ASP A 733 11.54 45.66 -72.86
N GLY A 734 12.34 46.61 -73.35
CA GLY A 734 13.49 46.31 -74.20
C GLY A 734 14.64 45.59 -73.51
N GLN A 735 14.66 45.54 -72.17
CA GLN A 735 15.74 44.96 -71.38
C GLN A 735 15.48 43.51 -70.95
N LEU A 736 14.28 42.98 -71.24
CA LEU A 736 13.85 41.68 -70.76
C LEU A 736 13.30 40.80 -71.89
N THR A 737 13.42 39.48 -71.73
CA THR A 737 12.64 38.51 -72.51
C THR A 737 11.85 37.58 -71.59
N THR A 738 10.72 37.06 -72.07
CA THR A 738 9.84 36.17 -71.31
C THR A 738 9.61 34.84 -72.01
N SER A 739 9.44 33.76 -71.24
CA SER A 739 9.17 32.43 -71.79
C SER A 739 7.82 32.30 -72.50
N ALA A 740 6.88 33.20 -72.22
CA ALA A 740 5.57 33.28 -72.85
C ALA A 740 5.21 34.74 -73.17
N ALA A 741 4.55 34.93 -74.31
CA ALA A 741 3.98 36.22 -74.73
C ALA A 741 2.48 36.33 -74.41
N VAL A 742 1.78 35.20 -74.25
CA VAL A 742 0.35 35.16 -73.93
C VAL A 742 0.06 33.96 -73.03
N LEU A 743 -0.72 34.16 -71.97
CA LEU A 743 -1.31 33.10 -71.13
C LEU A 743 -2.81 32.98 -71.42
N THR A 744 -3.34 31.77 -71.30
CA THR A 744 -4.77 31.49 -71.58
C THR A 744 -5.40 30.72 -70.43
N PHE A 745 -6.49 31.24 -69.88
CA PHE A 745 -7.25 30.65 -68.78
C PHE A 745 -8.68 30.37 -69.23
N THR A 746 -9.18 29.18 -68.91
CA THR A 746 -10.55 28.76 -69.21
C THR A 746 -11.31 28.50 -67.91
N ALA A 747 -12.64 28.31 -67.98
CA ALA A 747 -13.44 27.87 -66.84
C ALA A 747 -12.91 26.59 -66.15
N ALA A 748 -12.09 25.78 -66.82
CA ALA A 748 -11.48 24.58 -66.25
C ALA A 748 -10.08 24.78 -65.68
N THR A 749 -9.37 25.83 -66.07
CA THR A 749 -7.94 26.03 -65.77
C THR A 749 -7.62 27.36 -65.09
N TRP A 750 -8.65 28.12 -64.73
CA TRP A 750 -8.53 29.47 -64.18
C TRP A 750 -7.75 29.54 -62.87
N SER A 751 -7.87 28.49 -62.04
CA SER A 751 -7.23 28.37 -60.74
C SER A 751 -5.82 27.76 -60.82
N ASP A 752 -5.42 27.19 -61.96
CA ASP A 752 -4.13 26.55 -62.15
C ASP A 752 -3.03 27.61 -62.39
N PRO A 753 -2.01 27.73 -61.53
CA PRO A 753 -0.94 28.72 -61.73
C PRO A 753 -0.13 28.44 -63.01
N GLN A 754 0.03 29.46 -63.86
CA GLN A 754 0.89 29.41 -65.04
C GLN A 754 2.17 30.21 -64.80
N VAL A 755 3.33 29.58 -65.00
CA VAL A 755 4.66 30.15 -64.70
C VAL A 755 5.24 30.86 -65.92
N VAL A 756 5.76 32.08 -65.72
CA VAL A 756 6.50 32.87 -66.71
C VAL A 756 7.92 33.09 -66.20
N THR A 757 8.91 32.63 -66.98
CA THR A 757 10.33 32.88 -66.71
C THR A 757 10.76 34.15 -67.42
N VAL A 758 11.51 35.00 -66.73
CA VAL A 758 12.04 36.28 -67.20
C VAL A 758 13.56 36.21 -67.26
N THR A 759 14.14 36.69 -68.35
CA THR A 759 15.60 36.78 -68.55
C THR A 759 15.98 38.21 -68.91
N ALA A 760 17.15 38.67 -68.47
CA ALA A 760 17.72 39.92 -68.96
C ALA A 760 18.27 39.75 -70.39
N VAL A 761 18.27 40.83 -71.17
CA VAL A 761 18.92 40.89 -72.48
C VAL A 761 20.40 41.18 -72.26
N ASP A 762 21.28 40.24 -72.65
CA ASP A 762 22.73 40.39 -72.55
C ASP A 762 23.25 41.28 -73.68
N ASP A 763 23.89 42.40 -73.36
CA ASP A 763 24.56 43.25 -74.33
C ASP A 763 26.06 43.44 -74.02
N ALA A 764 26.66 44.57 -74.38
CA ALA A 764 28.09 44.83 -74.15
C ALA A 764 28.34 46.19 -73.49
N ILE A 765 27.27 46.85 -73.05
CA ILE A 765 27.25 48.20 -72.52
C ILE A 765 27.36 48.09 -71.01
N SER A 766 28.36 48.74 -70.42
CA SER A 766 28.39 48.85 -68.96
C SER A 766 27.46 49.98 -68.51
N GLU A 767 26.21 49.63 -68.22
CA GLU A 767 25.18 50.55 -67.72
C GLU A 767 24.94 50.43 -66.21
N GLY A 768 25.45 49.36 -65.59
CA GLY A 768 25.32 49.08 -64.17
C GLY A 768 23.93 48.54 -63.80
N ASN A 769 23.74 48.17 -62.52
CA ASN A 769 22.47 47.57 -62.09
C ASN A 769 21.29 48.53 -62.27
N HIS A 770 20.24 48.05 -62.93
CA HIS A 770 19.07 48.84 -63.31
C HIS A 770 17.77 48.01 -63.18
N LEU A 771 16.64 48.55 -63.66
CA LEU A 771 15.32 47.90 -63.57
C LEU A 771 14.72 47.67 -64.96
N GLY A 772 14.10 46.50 -65.14
CA GLY A 772 13.21 46.19 -66.26
C GLY A 772 11.78 45.96 -65.78
N PHE A 773 10.82 46.10 -66.70
CA PHE A 773 9.39 46.00 -66.43
C PHE A 773 8.72 45.00 -67.38
N VAL A 774 7.80 44.20 -66.83
CA VAL A 774 6.89 43.35 -67.59
C VAL A 774 5.46 43.80 -67.31
N GLN A 775 4.80 44.34 -68.34
CA GLN A 775 3.41 44.78 -68.29
C GLN A 775 2.48 43.68 -68.79
N HIS A 776 1.21 43.73 -68.34
CA HIS A 776 0.19 42.75 -68.67
C HIS A 776 -1.07 43.44 -69.17
N SER A 777 -1.68 42.89 -70.21
CA SER A 777 -3.01 43.31 -70.67
C SER A 777 -3.96 42.12 -70.73
N VAL A 778 -5.15 42.30 -70.17
CA VAL A 778 -6.16 41.25 -70.02
C VAL A 778 -7.29 41.47 -71.04
N ALA A 779 -7.59 40.45 -71.83
CA ALA A 779 -8.67 40.46 -72.82
C ALA A 779 -9.51 39.20 -72.71
N SER A 780 -10.83 39.36 -72.78
CA SER A 780 -11.81 38.27 -72.79
C SER A 780 -13.14 38.76 -73.37
N ASN A 781 -14.02 37.85 -73.78
CA ASN A 781 -15.44 38.20 -73.97
C ASN A 781 -16.22 38.14 -72.66
N ASP A 782 -15.62 37.61 -71.59
CA ASP A 782 -16.16 37.72 -70.24
C ASP A 782 -16.07 39.20 -69.79
N PRO A 783 -17.21 39.89 -69.58
CA PRO A 783 -17.22 41.30 -69.16
C PRO A 783 -16.52 41.55 -67.83
N ALA A 784 -16.43 40.54 -66.95
CA ALA A 784 -15.77 40.65 -65.66
C ALA A 784 -14.24 40.70 -65.79
N TYR A 785 -13.70 40.04 -66.81
CA TYR A 785 -12.25 39.96 -67.06
C TYR A 785 -11.73 40.89 -68.16
N ASN A 786 -12.61 41.33 -69.06
CA ASN A 786 -12.19 42.13 -70.20
C ASN A 786 -11.65 43.50 -69.78
N GLY A 787 -10.39 43.79 -70.13
CA GLY A 787 -9.76 45.07 -69.84
C GLY A 787 -9.36 45.28 -68.37
N LEU A 788 -9.33 44.21 -67.56
CA LEU A 788 -8.80 44.29 -66.20
C LEU A 788 -7.34 44.73 -66.19
N VAL A 789 -6.98 45.53 -65.20
CA VAL A 789 -5.60 45.94 -64.95
C VAL A 789 -4.93 44.87 -64.09
N ALA A 790 -3.93 44.19 -64.65
CA ALA A 790 -3.08 43.26 -63.92
C ALA A 790 -1.81 43.96 -63.42
N ALA A 791 -1.22 43.43 -62.34
CA ALA A 791 -0.04 44.03 -61.70
C ALA A 791 1.20 43.95 -62.62
N THR A 792 1.99 45.02 -62.68
CA THR A 792 3.29 45.02 -63.37
C THR A 792 4.32 44.22 -62.56
N VAL A 793 5.09 43.38 -63.24
CA VAL A 793 6.26 42.70 -62.65
C VAL A 793 7.50 43.54 -62.90
N ILE A 794 8.30 43.75 -61.85
CA ILE A 794 9.54 44.53 -61.88
C ILE A 794 10.71 43.55 -61.74
N ALA A 795 11.72 43.65 -62.60
CA ALA A 795 12.93 42.85 -62.50
C ALA A 795 14.13 43.76 -62.19
N ALA A 796 14.87 43.47 -61.12
CA ALA A 796 16.17 44.08 -60.88
C ALA A 796 17.21 43.36 -61.74
N ILE A 797 17.87 44.09 -62.63
CA ILE A 797 18.84 43.57 -63.60
C ILE A 797 20.25 43.88 -63.10
N ALA A 798 21.08 42.84 -62.98
CA ALA A 798 22.50 42.98 -62.71
C ALA A 798 23.31 42.97 -64.02
N ASP A 799 24.12 44.02 -64.19
CA ASP A 799 25.04 44.24 -65.31
C ASP A 799 26.26 43.32 -65.17
N ASN A 800 26.60 42.58 -66.23
CA ASN A 800 27.73 41.63 -66.20
C ASN A 800 29.03 42.23 -66.80
N GLU A 801 28.94 43.40 -67.43
CA GLU A 801 30.07 44.15 -67.95
C GLU A 801 30.90 44.80 -66.83
N THR A 802 32.22 44.71 -66.94
CA THR A 802 33.14 45.45 -66.06
C THR A 802 33.86 46.53 -66.84
N ALA A 803 33.61 47.80 -66.48
CA ALA A 803 34.35 48.92 -67.04
C ALA A 803 35.87 48.80 -66.74
N GLY A 804 36.70 48.92 -67.79
CA GLY A 804 38.14 48.81 -67.67
C GLY A 804 38.87 49.18 -68.95
N ILE A 805 40.20 49.32 -68.87
CA ILE A 805 41.08 49.55 -70.02
C ILE A 805 42.01 48.35 -70.19
N VAL A 806 42.43 48.06 -71.43
CA VAL A 806 43.41 47.02 -71.75
C VAL A 806 44.57 47.65 -72.51
N LEU A 807 45.79 47.50 -72.01
CA LEU A 807 47.02 47.97 -72.67
C LEU A 807 47.81 46.79 -73.24
N THR A 808 48.20 46.85 -74.52
CA THR A 808 48.99 45.79 -75.16
C THR A 808 50.07 46.33 -76.12
N PRO A 809 51.36 46.00 -75.91
CA PRO A 809 51.95 45.39 -74.70
C PRO A 809 51.99 46.37 -73.52
N LEU A 810 52.00 45.83 -72.28
CA LEU A 810 52.08 46.63 -71.04
C LEU A 810 53.47 47.24 -70.79
N THR A 811 54.51 46.63 -71.38
CA THR A 811 55.89 47.08 -71.26
C THR A 811 56.54 47.14 -72.64
N GLY A 812 57.39 48.14 -72.86
CA GLY A 812 58.21 48.25 -74.06
C GLY A 812 59.58 48.80 -73.72
N ASN A 813 60.58 48.42 -74.51
CA ASN A 813 61.94 48.94 -74.39
C ASN A 813 62.13 50.06 -75.42
N VAL A 814 62.60 51.22 -74.96
CA VAL A 814 62.98 52.36 -75.81
C VAL A 814 64.47 52.64 -75.63
N ALA A 815 65.12 53.22 -76.65
CA ALA A 815 66.53 53.57 -76.61
C ALA A 815 66.76 55.02 -77.10
N GLU A 816 67.65 55.75 -76.43
CA GLU A 816 68.00 57.13 -76.76
C GLU A 816 68.42 57.27 -78.24
N GLY A 817 67.67 58.08 -78.99
CA GLY A 817 67.92 58.35 -80.42
C GLY A 817 67.73 57.15 -81.36
N GLY A 818 67.07 56.07 -80.89
CA GLY A 818 66.97 54.80 -81.60
C GLY A 818 65.59 54.14 -81.55
N ALA A 819 65.55 52.87 -81.13
CA ALA A 819 64.39 52.00 -81.21
C ALA A 819 63.19 52.53 -80.41
N THR A 820 62.00 52.42 -80.99
CA THR A 820 60.74 52.80 -80.37
C THR A 820 59.89 51.60 -80.02
N ALA A 821 59.02 51.80 -79.03
CA ALA A 821 57.98 50.85 -78.65
C ALA A 821 56.60 51.45 -78.98
N SER A 822 55.65 50.59 -79.30
CA SER A 822 54.25 50.95 -79.46
C SER A 822 53.38 50.11 -78.54
N TYR A 823 52.27 50.69 -78.07
CA TYR A 823 51.22 50.00 -77.34
C TYR A 823 49.87 50.45 -77.86
N THR A 824 48.86 49.62 -77.66
CA THR A 824 47.46 49.89 -78.00
C THR A 824 46.61 49.87 -76.75
N ILE A 825 45.57 50.70 -76.72
CA ILE A 825 44.53 50.74 -75.69
C ILE A 825 43.19 50.37 -76.32
N THR A 826 42.41 49.55 -75.61
CA THR A 826 40.96 49.35 -75.82
C THR A 826 40.23 49.48 -74.49
N LEU A 827 38.91 49.69 -74.53
CA LEU A 827 38.05 49.51 -73.36
C LEU A 827 37.60 48.04 -73.24
N GLN A 828 37.29 47.59 -72.02
CA GLN A 828 36.80 46.24 -71.73
C GLN A 828 35.29 46.08 -72.00
N ALA A 829 34.52 47.16 -71.96
CA ALA A 829 33.09 47.22 -72.24
C ALA A 829 32.73 48.49 -73.02
N GLU A 830 31.60 48.50 -73.70
CA GLU A 830 31.07 49.67 -74.40
C GLU A 830 30.68 50.76 -73.38
N PRO A 831 31.19 51.99 -73.53
CA PRO A 831 30.89 53.04 -72.57
C PRO A 831 29.62 53.80 -72.96
N THR A 832 28.78 54.12 -71.97
CA THR A 832 27.56 54.93 -72.15
C THR A 832 27.84 56.42 -72.44
N ALA A 833 29.08 56.87 -72.23
CA ALA A 833 29.57 58.20 -72.58
C ALA A 833 31.03 58.16 -73.05
N PRO A 834 31.52 59.14 -73.85
CA PRO A 834 32.91 59.16 -74.30
C PRO A 834 33.91 59.08 -73.13
N VAL A 835 34.85 58.13 -73.19
CA VAL A 835 35.94 57.93 -72.24
C VAL A 835 37.22 58.53 -72.80
N THR A 836 37.81 59.43 -72.04
CA THR A 836 39.04 60.12 -72.42
C THR A 836 40.21 59.62 -71.58
N ILE A 837 41.26 59.10 -72.23
CA ILE A 837 42.47 58.58 -71.61
C ILE A 837 43.64 59.51 -71.94
N THR A 838 44.14 60.24 -70.94
CA THR A 838 45.30 61.12 -71.07
C THR A 838 46.60 60.31 -70.96
N ILE A 839 47.54 60.56 -71.87
CA ILE A 839 48.87 59.95 -71.88
C ILE A 839 49.89 60.96 -71.35
N ALA A 840 50.55 60.63 -70.25
CA ALA A 840 51.51 61.52 -69.57
C ALA A 840 52.89 60.84 -69.42
N PRO A 841 53.86 61.13 -70.31
CA PRO A 841 55.22 60.60 -70.16
C PRO A 841 55.98 61.29 -69.01
N ASP A 842 57.00 60.63 -68.47
CA ASP A 842 57.82 61.07 -67.33
C ASP A 842 58.90 62.12 -67.67
N GLY A 843 58.89 62.62 -68.91
CA GLY A 843 59.84 63.61 -69.42
C GLY A 843 61.14 63.02 -69.99
N GLN A 844 61.35 61.70 -69.89
CA GLN A 844 62.45 61.00 -70.58
C GLN A 844 62.01 60.35 -71.90
N VAL A 845 60.71 60.23 -72.13
CA VAL A 845 60.13 59.64 -73.35
C VAL A 845 59.14 60.62 -73.96
N THR A 846 59.02 60.61 -75.29
CA THR A 846 57.99 61.36 -76.03
C THR A 846 56.94 60.40 -76.59
N THR A 847 55.68 60.82 -76.61
CA THR A 847 54.54 60.05 -77.14
C THR A 847 53.97 60.74 -78.37
N SER A 848 53.43 59.96 -79.31
CA SER A 848 52.79 60.44 -80.54
C SER A 848 51.37 60.97 -80.32
N ALA A 849 50.74 60.62 -79.20
CA ALA A 849 49.47 61.15 -78.75
C ALA A 849 49.54 61.60 -77.28
N SER A 850 48.84 62.69 -76.95
CA SER A 850 48.65 63.15 -75.57
C SER A 850 47.35 62.64 -74.95
N GLU A 851 46.42 62.17 -75.78
CA GLU A 851 45.09 61.73 -75.35
C GLU A 851 44.46 60.79 -76.39
N LEU A 852 43.68 59.82 -75.91
CA LEU A 852 42.83 58.94 -76.71
C LEU A 852 41.38 59.05 -76.24
N VAL A 853 40.44 59.17 -77.18
CA VAL A 853 39.00 59.25 -76.87
C VAL A 853 38.31 58.01 -77.43
N PHE A 854 37.67 57.25 -76.54
CA PHE A 854 36.85 56.10 -76.84
C PHE A 854 35.37 56.45 -76.67
N THR A 855 34.56 55.98 -77.60
CA THR A 855 33.10 56.18 -77.70
C THR A 855 32.47 54.82 -78.00
N ALA A 856 31.14 54.73 -77.92
CA ALA A 856 30.38 53.58 -78.40
C ALA A 856 30.82 53.07 -79.80
N ALA A 857 31.25 53.96 -80.69
CA ALA A 857 31.64 53.57 -82.06
C ALA A 857 33.05 52.97 -82.19
N ASN A 858 33.95 53.18 -81.21
CA ASN A 858 35.37 52.81 -81.34
C ASN A 858 35.99 52.18 -80.06
N TRP A 859 35.21 51.89 -79.02
CA TRP A 859 35.70 51.40 -77.73
C TRP A 859 36.53 50.11 -77.83
N ALA A 860 36.13 49.18 -78.69
CA ALA A 860 36.81 47.90 -78.93
C ALA A 860 37.92 47.99 -80.00
N THR A 861 38.07 49.14 -80.67
CA THR A 861 39.08 49.32 -81.71
C THR A 861 40.42 49.72 -81.07
N PRO A 862 41.50 48.91 -81.24
CA PRO A 862 42.80 49.24 -80.69
C PRO A 862 43.28 50.61 -81.17
N SER A 863 43.44 51.55 -80.24
CA SER A 863 43.98 52.88 -80.52
C SER A 863 45.34 53.00 -79.85
N GLY A 864 46.38 53.26 -80.63
CA GLY A 864 47.77 53.16 -80.16
C GLY A 864 48.57 54.46 -80.25
N ASP A 865 49.58 54.52 -79.40
CA ASP A 865 50.67 55.48 -79.47
C ASP A 865 51.83 54.84 -80.27
N GLY A 866 52.10 55.37 -81.47
CA GLY A 866 52.83 54.66 -82.53
C GLY A 866 54.35 54.86 -82.60
N ASP A 867 54.98 55.69 -81.76
CA ASP A 867 56.43 55.91 -81.86
C ASP A 867 57.01 56.54 -80.57
N GLY A 868 57.07 55.78 -79.47
CA GLY A 868 57.68 56.26 -78.22
C GLY A 868 59.21 56.40 -78.37
N ARG A 869 59.74 57.63 -78.46
CA ARG A 869 61.19 57.91 -78.60
C ARG A 869 61.79 58.39 -77.28
N GLY A 870 62.92 57.80 -76.88
CA GLY A 870 63.75 58.20 -75.73
C GLY A 870 64.87 59.15 -76.11
#